data_AF-A0A9P9XG06-F1
#
_entry.id   AF-A0A9P9XG06-F1
#
_cell.length_a   1.000
_cell.length_b   1.000
_cell.length_c   1.000
_cell.angle_alpha   90.00
_cell.angle_beta   90.00
_cell.angle_gamma   90.00
#
_symmetry.space_group_name_H-M   'P 1'
#
loop_
_entity.id
_entity.type
_entity.pdbx_description
1 polymer ?
#
loop_
_entity_poly.entity_id
_entity_poly.type
_entity_poly.pdbx_seq_one_letter_code
_entity_poly.pdbx_strand_id
1 'polypeptide(L)'
;MRLFSLVWLSVVTLAAQSQSQEVNKTFNNPILPGWNSDPSCTFVKEYDDTFFCTVSSFLAFPGVPVYASKDLVNWRLASNALTRPEQVPELYRNSGQNEGIWASTIRFRKGTFYLITSYVSWYEGWGPKILLFTTTDPYDDASWTGPLRVENPANDIDPDIFWDNNKVYMSVAAGIYISEIDLSTGAAKEPIKVWNGTGDRNPEGPHLYRKDDYYHLLIGEGGTETNHSVTIARAKELAGPYEGAPHNPILTAKNTDLYFQTVGHADLFQDASGNWWGVALATRSGPEWEIYPMGRETVLFAVKWDDGGWPVLDEVLGVMDGPLPPTNRDIPGNGHWINEPDVVDFTPGSEIPRHFIFWRPPKTDLFRVSPEGHANTLQISPSPVNLSATPEFNPEQDGLGFIARKQSATLFNYTVDVSFQPKVENEEAGISVFLTQFQHIDLGIVNLPACSNQSLVPKFRFKVEASGKPNITVPEIALVTVPKAWRSEPIKLSVSAISDSKYVFGAAPASRPEEYLEIGSANALIVSGGSGPFTGTIVGAYATNNGGDGMTPAYFSRWRYTPFNFVLLGNMSNVDTSIGARTTGAAADFAAKHSEEHPLKLYGGWFCPFVQRSWIVLHEKQIPHQYIEINPYKKDPEFLKMNPRGLVPTLAVPVDVKGNEQRPLYDSTVVSEYLEEAYAGNNYGPHLLPEAAYDRARCRLWIDHINSRVVPAFYKFIQHTPEKEYSIEKARDEFLAHIKTLTAQMDSEGPWFLGKTFSLVDVMIAPWAMRLFLFDHYKPGGLGIPSEGEGGDDEAAWKRWRQWYDAIKERQSVKDTLSDGDAYIEVYKRYAEDKTNSGVGQATRGGGKLP
;
A
#
# COMPACT_ATOMS: atom_id res chain seq x y z
N MET A 1 -10.12 89.40 6.40
CA MET A 1 -9.87 89.18 7.84
C MET A 1 -9.54 87.71 8.03
N ARG A 2 -8.27 87.38 8.39
CA ARG A 2 -7.69 86.07 8.84
C ARG A 2 -7.75 84.88 7.84
N LEU A 3 -6.66 84.35 7.27
CA LEU A 3 -5.44 83.63 7.75
C LEU A 3 -5.59 82.10 7.90
N PHE A 4 -4.69 81.38 7.19
CA PHE A 4 -4.18 79.99 7.37
C PHE A 4 -5.12 78.81 6.99
N SER A 5 -4.71 77.64 6.47
CA SER A 5 -3.42 77.03 6.07
C SER A 5 -3.69 75.72 5.30
N LEU A 6 -2.76 75.30 4.44
CA LEU A 6 -2.65 73.95 3.86
C LEU A 6 -2.57 72.85 4.94
N VAL A 7 -3.15 71.67 4.66
CA VAL A 7 -2.49 70.36 4.88
C VAL A 7 -2.94 69.39 3.79
N TRP A 8 -1.99 68.97 2.96
CA TRP A 8 -2.03 67.76 2.13
C TRP A 8 -1.99 66.52 3.04
N LEU A 9 -2.92 65.58 2.90
CA LEU A 9 -2.77 64.23 3.46
C LEU A 9 -2.61 63.24 2.30
N SER A 10 -1.37 62.81 2.10
CA SER A 10 -0.99 61.61 1.36
C SER A 10 -1.51 60.38 2.10
N VAL A 11 -2.52 59.73 1.54
CA VAL A 11 -2.93 58.37 1.97
C VAL A 11 -1.95 57.40 1.33
N VAL A 12 -0.89 57.06 2.08
CA VAL A 12 -0.12 55.84 1.83
C VAL A 12 -1.00 54.69 2.29
N THR A 13 -1.73 54.06 1.37
CA THR A 13 -2.25 52.71 1.58
C THR A 13 -1.05 51.77 1.63
N LEU A 14 -0.52 51.55 2.84
CA LEU A 14 0.17 50.32 3.18
C LEU A 14 -0.84 49.19 3.02
N ALA A 15 -0.93 48.64 1.81
CA ALA A 15 -1.44 47.29 1.62
C ALA A 15 -0.43 46.37 2.32
N ALA A 16 -0.66 46.13 3.61
CA ALA A 16 -0.09 44.99 4.28
C ALA A 16 -0.66 43.77 3.55
N GLN A 17 0.11 43.22 2.61
CA GLN A 17 -0.05 41.84 2.21
C GLN A 17 0.04 41.04 3.51
N SER A 18 -1.10 40.58 4.01
CA SER A 18 -1.11 39.44 4.90
C SER A 18 -0.58 38.27 4.06
N GLN A 19 0.73 38.06 4.07
CA GLN A 19 1.26 36.72 3.90
C GLN A 19 0.60 35.92 5.02
N SER A 20 -0.51 35.25 4.71
CA SER A 20 -0.90 34.09 5.48
C SER A 20 0.36 33.25 5.56
N GLN A 21 0.89 33.02 6.75
CA GLN A 21 1.91 32.01 6.93
C GLN A 21 1.36 30.73 6.31
N GLU A 22 1.89 30.34 5.14
CA GLU A 22 1.52 29.08 4.51
C GLU A 22 1.91 28.00 5.51
N VAL A 23 0.89 27.34 6.07
CA VAL A 23 1.10 26.28 7.04
C VAL A 23 1.63 25.10 6.25
N ASN A 24 2.90 24.74 6.45
CA ASN A 24 3.46 23.50 5.91
C ASN A 24 2.54 22.34 6.30
N LYS A 25 2.13 21.57 5.30
CA LYS A 25 1.31 20.37 5.47
C LYS A 25 2.14 19.14 5.16
N THR A 26 1.87 18.08 5.90
CA THR A 26 2.47 16.78 5.70
C THR A 26 1.76 16.00 4.60
N PHE A 27 2.50 15.32 3.72
CA PHE A 27 2.00 14.38 2.72
C PHE A 27 2.87 13.12 2.65
N ASN A 28 2.36 12.09 1.97
CA ASN A 28 3.07 10.82 1.82
C ASN A 28 3.52 10.60 0.38
N ASN A 29 4.73 10.11 0.22
CA ASN A 29 5.21 9.53 -1.02
C ASN A 29 4.96 8.01 -1.06
N PRO A 30 4.82 7.42 -2.26
CA PRO A 30 4.75 8.09 -3.57
C PRO A 30 3.38 8.76 -3.82
N ILE A 31 3.35 9.84 -4.59
CA ILE A 31 2.11 10.54 -4.97
C ILE A 31 1.35 9.83 -6.10
N LEU A 32 2.05 9.08 -6.97
CA LEU A 32 1.46 8.13 -7.92
C LEU A 32 2.06 6.74 -7.65
N PRO A 33 1.43 5.94 -6.76
CA PRO A 33 1.94 4.61 -6.43
C PRO A 33 1.74 3.60 -7.57
N GLY A 34 2.50 2.51 -7.51
CA GLY A 34 2.58 1.51 -8.57
C GLY A 34 3.39 1.99 -9.77
N TRP A 35 3.38 1.20 -10.83
CA TRP A 35 4.19 1.44 -12.03
C TRP A 35 3.84 2.76 -12.73
N ASN A 36 4.52 3.83 -12.33
CA ASN A 36 4.34 5.22 -12.75
C ASN A 36 5.73 5.86 -12.84
N SER A 37 6.50 5.36 -13.79
CA SER A 37 7.91 5.71 -14.02
C SER A 37 8.05 6.99 -14.85
N ASP A 38 9.22 7.62 -14.78
CA ASP A 38 9.62 8.71 -15.67
C ASP A 38 8.60 9.89 -15.68
N PRO A 39 8.28 10.47 -14.50
CA PRO A 39 7.20 11.44 -14.37
C PRO A 39 7.60 12.79 -14.95
N SER A 40 6.69 13.40 -15.71
CA SER A 40 6.76 14.80 -16.11
C SER A 40 5.47 15.50 -15.73
N CYS A 41 5.56 16.72 -15.21
CA CYS A 41 4.43 17.47 -14.68
C CYS A 41 4.42 18.92 -15.15
N THR A 42 3.22 19.48 -15.29
CA THR A 42 3.02 20.89 -15.62
C THR A 42 1.83 21.47 -14.86
N PHE A 43 1.97 22.70 -14.37
CA PHE A 43 0.89 23.45 -13.74
C PHE A 43 0.20 24.34 -14.77
N VAL A 44 -1.13 24.32 -14.78
CA VAL A 44 -1.94 25.02 -15.79
C VAL A 44 -3.05 25.84 -15.13
N LYS A 45 -2.79 27.14 -15.01
CA LYS A 45 -3.71 28.13 -14.44
C LYS A 45 -5.04 28.21 -15.20
N GLU A 46 -5.00 28.10 -16.53
CA GLU A 46 -6.19 28.17 -17.38
C GLU A 46 -7.19 27.03 -17.14
N TYR A 47 -6.74 25.96 -16.47
CA TYR A 47 -7.55 24.79 -16.13
C TYR A 47 -7.85 24.78 -14.63
N ASP A 48 -8.23 25.93 -14.08
CA ASP A 48 -8.61 26.10 -12.67
C ASP A 48 -7.50 25.65 -11.70
N ASP A 49 -6.29 26.19 -11.93
CA ASP A 49 -5.09 25.93 -11.12
C ASP A 49 -4.79 24.43 -10.97
N THR A 50 -4.86 23.67 -12.07
CA THR A 50 -4.68 22.22 -12.09
C THR A 50 -3.26 21.82 -12.51
N PHE A 51 -2.68 20.85 -11.82
CA PHE A 51 -1.47 20.14 -12.19
C PHE A 51 -1.81 18.92 -13.04
N PHE A 52 -1.04 18.69 -14.09
CA PHE A 52 -1.12 17.50 -14.93
C PHE A 52 0.22 16.79 -14.97
N CYS A 53 0.22 15.47 -14.78
CA CYS A 53 1.41 14.64 -14.86
C CYS A 53 1.22 13.47 -15.82
N THR A 54 2.26 13.12 -16.56
CA THR A 54 2.32 11.91 -17.39
C THR A 54 3.49 11.02 -16.95
N VAL A 55 3.41 9.75 -17.31
CA VAL A 55 4.43 8.72 -17.04
C VAL A 55 4.61 7.81 -18.26
N SER A 56 5.72 7.07 -18.31
CA SER A 56 5.94 6.06 -19.34
C SER A 56 5.01 4.84 -19.18
N SER A 57 4.81 4.08 -20.26
CA SER A 57 3.88 2.93 -20.27
C SER A 57 4.43 1.66 -20.92
N PHE A 58 5.57 1.72 -21.62
CA PHE A 58 6.19 0.60 -22.30
C PHE A 58 5.18 -0.15 -23.20
N LEU A 59 4.94 -1.43 -22.94
CA LEU A 59 3.97 -2.24 -23.67
C LEU A 59 2.53 -2.12 -23.16
N ALA A 60 2.28 -1.41 -22.04
CA ALA A 60 0.93 -1.25 -21.52
C ALA A 60 0.03 -0.47 -22.49
N PHE A 61 -1.21 -0.94 -22.62
CA PHE A 61 -2.24 -0.29 -23.42
C PHE A 61 -3.59 -0.28 -22.65
N PRO A 62 -4.37 0.82 -22.63
CA PRO A 62 -4.00 2.17 -23.05
C PRO A 62 -2.68 2.64 -22.43
N GLY A 63 -1.94 3.44 -23.19
CA GLY A 63 -0.62 3.95 -22.82
C GLY A 63 -0.62 5.45 -22.62
N VAL A 64 0.49 5.96 -22.08
CA VAL A 64 0.67 7.40 -21.82
C VAL A 64 -0.47 7.98 -20.95
N PRO A 65 -0.62 7.53 -19.70
CA PRO A 65 -1.66 8.03 -18.81
C PRO A 65 -1.34 9.47 -18.38
N VAL A 66 -2.36 10.31 -18.35
CA VAL A 66 -2.31 11.68 -17.84
C VAL A 66 -3.14 11.77 -16.57
N TYR A 67 -2.51 12.15 -15.47
CA TYR A 67 -3.13 12.37 -14.17
C TYR A 67 -3.34 13.86 -13.93
N ALA A 68 -4.42 14.21 -13.22
CA ALA A 68 -4.72 15.57 -12.82
C ALA A 68 -4.89 15.68 -11.30
N SER A 69 -4.43 16.80 -10.74
CA SER A 69 -4.59 17.16 -9.33
C SER A 69 -4.69 18.67 -9.17
N LYS A 70 -5.39 19.15 -8.14
CA LYS A 70 -5.40 20.57 -7.73
C LYS A 70 -4.61 20.84 -6.45
N ASP A 71 -4.09 19.78 -5.82
CA ASP A 71 -3.45 19.85 -4.50
C ASP A 71 -2.17 19.03 -4.37
N LEU A 72 -1.66 18.48 -5.48
CA LEU A 72 -0.47 17.64 -5.60
C LEU A 72 -0.52 16.30 -4.85
N VAL A 73 -1.62 15.99 -4.16
CA VAL A 73 -1.77 14.78 -3.32
C VAL A 73 -2.88 13.89 -3.84
N ASN A 74 -4.03 14.47 -4.19
CA ASN A 74 -5.17 13.75 -4.73
C ASN A 74 -5.09 13.75 -6.26
N TRP A 75 -4.69 12.61 -6.81
CA TRP A 75 -4.52 12.42 -8.25
C TRP A 75 -5.61 11.54 -8.83
N ARG A 76 -6.19 12.01 -9.94
CA ARG A 76 -7.17 11.28 -10.75
C ARG A 76 -6.60 11.01 -12.13
N LEU A 77 -6.82 9.82 -12.68
CA LEU A 77 -6.54 9.55 -14.09
C LEU A 77 -7.47 10.42 -14.95
N ALA A 78 -6.92 11.44 -15.59
CA ALA A 78 -7.67 12.37 -16.43
C ALA A 78 -7.94 11.75 -17.80
N SER A 79 -6.92 11.18 -18.45
CA SER A 79 -7.05 10.49 -19.75
C SER A 79 -5.85 9.58 -20.01
N ASN A 80 -5.87 8.85 -21.11
CA ASN A 80 -4.70 8.22 -21.73
C ASN A 80 -4.52 8.80 -23.15
N ALA A 81 -3.30 9.21 -23.52
CA ALA A 81 -3.06 9.78 -24.85
C ALA A 81 -3.00 8.70 -25.96
N LEU A 82 -2.60 7.47 -25.60
CA LEU A 82 -2.54 6.33 -26.50
C LEU A 82 -3.67 5.33 -26.17
N THR A 83 -4.77 5.42 -26.90
CA THR A 83 -6.00 4.63 -26.64
C THR A 83 -6.49 3.87 -27.86
N ARG A 84 -5.91 4.12 -29.04
CA ARG A 84 -6.32 3.50 -30.29
C ARG A 84 -5.13 2.81 -30.97
N PRO A 85 -5.23 1.52 -31.36
CA PRO A 85 -4.11 0.78 -31.91
C PRO A 85 -3.47 1.44 -33.14
N GLU A 86 -4.25 2.14 -33.96
CA GLU A 86 -3.77 2.82 -35.17
C GLU A 86 -2.87 4.03 -34.88
N GLN A 87 -2.84 4.54 -33.65
CA GLN A 87 -1.89 5.59 -33.25
C GLN A 87 -0.44 5.08 -33.30
N VAL A 88 -0.20 3.84 -32.86
CA VAL A 88 1.12 3.19 -32.86
C VAL A 88 0.96 1.69 -33.17
N PRO A 89 0.65 1.31 -34.43
CA PRO A 89 0.44 -0.08 -34.81
C PRO A 89 1.70 -0.94 -34.64
N GLU A 90 2.89 -0.32 -34.59
CA GLU A 90 4.14 -1.04 -34.37
C GLU A 90 4.22 -1.73 -33.00
N LEU A 91 3.41 -1.34 -32.01
CA LEU A 91 3.36 -1.98 -30.69
C LEU A 91 3.04 -3.48 -30.74
N TYR A 92 2.33 -3.94 -31.78
CA TYR A 92 2.06 -5.37 -31.98
C TYR A 92 3.32 -6.17 -32.33
N ARG A 93 4.37 -5.53 -32.87
CA ARG A 93 5.61 -6.19 -33.30
C ARG A 93 6.65 -6.28 -32.19
N ASN A 94 6.44 -5.58 -31.09
CA ASN A 94 7.33 -5.62 -29.95
C ASN A 94 7.27 -6.98 -29.25
N SER A 95 8.43 -7.62 -29.10
CA SER A 95 8.61 -8.89 -28.40
C SER A 95 9.46 -8.73 -27.15
N GLY A 96 10.29 -7.68 -27.08
CA GLY A 96 11.07 -7.34 -25.90
C GLY A 96 10.18 -6.72 -24.84
N GLN A 97 10.27 -7.23 -23.61
CA GLN A 97 9.38 -6.84 -22.50
C GLN A 97 9.64 -5.41 -21.96
N ASN A 98 10.66 -4.72 -22.48
CA ASN A 98 11.08 -3.36 -22.13
C ASN A 98 10.96 -2.38 -23.31
N GLU A 99 10.31 -2.78 -24.39
CA GLU A 99 10.08 -1.94 -25.56
C GLU A 99 8.79 -1.11 -25.42
N GLY A 100 8.43 -0.36 -26.47
CA GLY A 100 7.20 0.42 -26.52
C GLY A 100 7.45 1.87 -26.12
N ILE A 101 6.56 2.43 -25.29
CA ILE A 101 6.55 3.86 -24.97
C ILE A 101 7.39 4.17 -23.72
N TRP A 102 8.52 4.84 -23.92
CA TRP A 102 9.48 5.21 -22.88
C TRP A 102 9.12 6.56 -22.24
N ALA A 103 10.08 7.26 -21.64
CA ALA A 103 9.86 8.52 -20.93
C ALA A 103 9.00 9.49 -21.76
N SER A 104 8.08 10.16 -21.07
CA SER A 104 7.08 11.04 -21.67
C SER A 104 7.12 12.39 -20.98
N THR A 105 7.13 13.46 -21.75
CA THR A 105 7.12 14.83 -21.23
C THR A 105 5.82 15.52 -21.58
N ILE A 106 5.16 16.15 -20.59
CA ILE A 106 3.96 16.95 -20.80
C ILE A 106 4.24 18.43 -20.57
N ARG A 107 3.80 19.26 -21.52
CA ARG A 107 3.92 20.72 -21.46
C ARG A 107 2.63 21.39 -21.91
N PHE A 108 2.36 22.57 -21.40
CA PHE A 108 1.22 23.38 -21.80
C PHE A 108 1.67 24.71 -22.41
N ARG A 109 1.11 25.09 -23.55
CA ARG A 109 1.34 26.41 -24.14
C ARG A 109 0.12 26.88 -24.92
N LYS A 110 -0.37 28.08 -24.60
CA LYS A 110 -1.42 28.80 -25.34
C LYS A 110 -2.68 27.95 -25.62
N GLY A 111 -3.18 27.25 -24.60
CA GLY A 111 -4.42 26.47 -24.70
C GLY A 111 -4.24 25.01 -25.12
N THR A 112 -3.03 24.59 -25.49
CA THR A 112 -2.75 23.23 -25.98
C THR A 112 -1.78 22.51 -25.06
N PHE A 113 -2.10 21.25 -24.74
CA PHE A 113 -1.18 20.30 -24.15
C PHE A 113 -0.37 19.62 -25.26
N TYR A 114 0.93 19.50 -25.03
CA TYR A 114 1.89 18.80 -25.86
C TYR A 114 2.48 17.68 -25.04
N LEU A 115 2.35 16.45 -25.53
CA LEU A 115 2.92 15.27 -24.91
C LEU A 115 3.87 14.60 -25.89
N ILE A 116 5.16 14.62 -25.58
CA ILE A 116 6.22 14.06 -26.43
C ILE A 116 6.84 12.83 -25.75
N THR A 117 7.14 11.78 -26.52
CA THR A 117 7.71 10.54 -25.98
C THR A 117 8.57 9.79 -27.01
N SER A 118 9.40 8.86 -26.53
CA SER A 118 10.14 7.90 -27.36
C SER A 118 9.37 6.59 -27.51
N TYR A 119 9.23 6.11 -28.74
CA TYR A 119 8.90 4.73 -29.05
C TYR A 119 10.18 3.94 -29.36
N VAL A 120 10.42 2.87 -28.61
CA VAL A 120 11.62 2.02 -28.72
C VAL A 120 11.24 0.62 -29.18
N SER A 121 12.01 0.08 -30.12
CA SER A 121 11.89 -1.31 -30.59
C SER A 121 13.25 -1.85 -31.01
N TRP A 122 13.55 -3.09 -30.64
CA TRP A 122 14.73 -3.85 -31.05
C TRP A 122 14.55 -4.49 -32.42
N TYR A 123 13.29 -4.70 -32.86
CA TYR A 123 12.99 -5.34 -34.15
C TYR A 123 13.57 -4.58 -35.35
N GLU A 124 13.56 -3.25 -35.30
CA GLU A 124 14.07 -2.37 -36.37
C GLU A 124 15.53 -1.96 -36.18
N GLY A 125 16.21 -2.47 -35.14
CA GLY A 125 17.50 -1.96 -34.67
C GLY A 125 17.38 -0.68 -33.84
N TRP A 126 18.51 -0.13 -33.37
CA TRP A 126 18.50 1.11 -32.58
C TRP A 126 18.06 2.31 -33.44
N GLY A 127 16.88 2.82 -33.15
CA GLY A 127 16.32 4.01 -33.78
C GLY A 127 15.06 4.51 -33.09
N PRO A 128 15.17 5.13 -31.89
CA PRO A 128 14.00 5.61 -31.17
C PRO A 128 13.20 6.63 -32.01
N LYS A 129 11.90 6.37 -32.17
CA LYS A 129 10.99 7.29 -32.88
C LYS A 129 10.40 8.27 -31.87
N ILE A 130 10.41 9.56 -32.18
CA ILE A 130 9.80 10.58 -31.33
C ILE A 130 8.35 10.81 -31.76
N LEU A 131 7.44 10.67 -30.82
CA LEU A 131 6.00 10.76 -31.01
C LEU A 131 5.46 11.97 -30.25
N LEU A 132 4.69 12.82 -30.92
CA LEU A 132 4.04 13.99 -30.33
C LEU A 132 2.52 13.87 -30.40
N PHE A 133 1.88 13.88 -29.24
CA PHE A 133 0.44 13.96 -29.07
C PHE A 133 0.04 15.36 -28.64
N THR A 134 -1.16 15.81 -29.06
CA THR A 134 -1.70 17.10 -28.63
C THR A 134 -3.17 17.04 -28.29
N THR A 135 -3.59 17.84 -27.31
CA THR A 135 -5.01 17.99 -26.93
C THR A 135 -5.31 19.39 -26.42
N THR A 136 -6.58 19.78 -26.53
CA THR A 136 -7.16 20.96 -25.85
C THR A 136 -8.16 20.55 -24.76
N ASP A 137 -8.37 19.25 -24.57
CA ASP A 137 -9.13 18.70 -23.46
C ASP A 137 -8.37 17.49 -22.89
N PRO A 138 -7.60 17.67 -21.79
CA PRO A 138 -6.81 16.60 -21.19
C PRO A 138 -7.66 15.59 -20.39
N TYR A 139 -8.98 15.76 -20.29
CA TYR A 139 -9.88 14.87 -19.56
C TYR A 139 -10.60 13.85 -20.47
N ASP A 140 -10.43 13.98 -21.79
CA ASP A 140 -11.02 13.10 -22.80
C ASP A 140 -9.95 12.37 -23.62
N ASP A 141 -9.95 11.05 -23.53
CA ASP A 141 -9.12 10.13 -24.31
C ASP A 141 -9.22 10.38 -25.82
N ALA A 142 -10.43 10.70 -26.32
CA ALA A 142 -10.69 10.90 -27.74
C ALA A 142 -10.18 12.25 -28.25
N SER A 143 -9.92 13.22 -27.37
CA SER A 143 -9.43 14.55 -27.72
C SER A 143 -7.94 14.55 -28.09
N TRP A 144 -7.20 13.52 -27.71
CA TRP A 144 -5.80 13.36 -28.08
C TRP A 144 -5.64 13.07 -29.58
N THR A 145 -5.00 14.02 -30.25
CA THR A 145 -4.57 13.93 -31.64
C THR A 145 -3.11 13.46 -31.74
N GLY A 146 -2.76 12.86 -32.87
CA GLY A 146 -1.43 12.32 -33.13
C GLY A 146 -1.34 10.78 -33.01
N PRO A 147 -0.11 10.24 -33.02
CA PRO A 147 1.14 10.98 -32.90
C PRO A 147 1.61 11.60 -34.22
N LEU A 148 2.00 12.87 -34.18
CA LEU A 148 2.92 13.44 -35.16
C LEU A 148 4.30 12.83 -34.91
N ARG A 149 4.97 12.31 -35.96
CA ARG A 149 6.35 11.84 -35.85
C ARG A 149 7.29 13.03 -35.95
N VAL A 150 8.07 13.26 -34.91
CA VAL A 150 9.12 14.29 -34.90
C VAL A 150 10.43 13.64 -35.33
N GLU A 151 11.15 14.29 -36.25
CA GLU A 151 12.46 13.86 -36.69
C GLU A 151 13.44 13.83 -35.51
N ASN A 152 14.22 12.75 -35.42
CA ASN A 152 15.17 12.51 -34.33
C ASN A 152 16.60 12.37 -34.88
N PRO A 153 17.22 13.46 -35.39
CA PRO A 153 18.53 13.38 -36.01
C PRO A 153 19.65 13.00 -35.02
N ALA A 154 19.43 13.21 -33.72
CA ALA A 154 20.34 12.75 -32.66
C ALA A 154 20.22 11.24 -32.38
N ASN A 155 19.14 10.61 -32.84
CA ASN A 155 18.86 9.18 -32.69
C ASN A 155 18.87 8.69 -31.22
N ASP A 156 18.24 9.48 -30.34
CA ASP A 156 18.26 9.29 -28.89
C ASP A 156 16.87 9.32 -28.23
N ILE A 157 16.80 9.07 -26.93
CA ILE A 157 15.56 8.94 -26.13
C ILE A 157 15.24 10.19 -25.30
N ASP A 158 14.16 10.11 -24.52
CA ASP A 158 13.73 11.07 -23.49
C ASP A 158 13.55 12.51 -24.00
N PRO A 159 12.61 12.73 -24.93
CA PRO A 159 12.37 14.05 -25.48
C PRO A 159 11.70 14.99 -24.45
N ASP A 160 12.14 16.25 -24.42
CA ASP A 160 11.40 17.38 -23.83
C ASP A 160 11.22 18.49 -24.87
N ILE A 161 10.15 19.28 -24.74
CA ILE A 161 9.89 20.47 -25.55
C ILE A 161 10.13 21.72 -24.72
N PHE A 162 10.97 22.60 -25.24
CA PHE A 162 11.26 23.89 -24.66
C PHE A 162 10.98 25.03 -25.65
N TRP A 163 10.31 26.07 -25.19
CA TRP A 163 10.02 27.25 -25.99
C TRP A 163 10.88 28.42 -25.58
N ASP A 164 11.56 29.00 -26.57
CA ASP A 164 12.28 30.24 -26.40
C ASP A 164 11.96 31.20 -27.54
N ASN A 165 11.46 32.38 -27.17
CA ASN A 165 10.92 33.37 -28.10
C ASN A 165 9.85 32.74 -29.04
N ASN A 166 10.10 32.82 -30.35
CA ASN A 166 9.24 32.28 -31.41
C ASN A 166 9.69 30.89 -31.90
N LYS A 167 10.67 30.28 -31.24
CA LYS A 167 11.21 28.97 -31.63
C LYS A 167 10.81 27.89 -30.64
N VAL A 168 10.88 26.66 -31.11
CA VAL A 168 10.66 25.45 -30.32
C VAL A 168 11.91 24.59 -30.44
N TYR A 169 12.33 24.05 -29.31
CA TYR A 169 13.48 23.20 -29.20
C TYR A 169 13.07 21.86 -28.59
N MET A 170 13.71 20.79 -29.05
CA MET A 170 13.62 19.46 -28.48
C MET A 170 14.97 19.10 -27.89
N SER A 171 15.01 18.72 -26.61
CA SER A 171 16.17 18.07 -25.99
C SER A 171 15.98 16.55 -25.99
N VAL A 172 17.07 15.79 -26.16
CA VAL A 172 17.11 14.31 -26.07
C VAL A 172 18.41 13.83 -25.40
N ALA A 173 18.40 12.61 -24.86
CA ALA A 173 19.38 12.00 -23.94
C ALA A 173 20.71 11.51 -24.58
N ALA A 174 21.52 10.77 -23.80
CA ALA A 174 22.78 10.04 -24.08
C ALA A 174 23.92 10.78 -24.81
N GLY A 175 23.88 12.11 -24.75
CA GLY A 175 24.92 13.03 -25.21
C GLY A 175 24.39 14.45 -25.27
N ILE A 176 23.41 14.73 -24.41
CA ILE A 176 22.43 15.82 -24.39
C ILE A 176 22.46 16.72 -25.62
N TYR A 177 21.52 16.44 -26.52
CA TYR A 177 21.38 17.15 -27.78
C TYR A 177 20.17 18.07 -27.76
N ILE A 178 20.26 19.20 -28.45
CA ILE A 178 19.15 20.12 -28.69
C ILE A 178 18.98 20.32 -30.19
N SER A 179 17.76 20.15 -30.69
CA SER A 179 17.36 20.48 -32.06
C SER A 179 16.26 21.53 -32.04
N GLU A 180 16.31 22.51 -32.95
CA GLU A 180 15.13 23.34 -33.25
C GLU A 180 14.13 22.49 -34.04
N ILE A 181 12.85 22.48 -33.62
CA ILE A 181 11.81 21.65 -34.23
C ILE A 181 10.58 22.47 -34.67
N ASP A 182 9.82 21.92 -35.61
CA ASP A 182 8.52 22.46 -36.05
C ASP A 182 7.39 21.51 -35.61
N LEU A 183 6.57 21.96 -34.65
CA LEU A 183 5.50 21.15 -34.07
C LEU A 183 4.30 20.91 -35.01
N SER A 184 4.25 21.56 -36.19
CA SER A 184 3.19 21.36 -37.18
C SER A 184 3.56 20.31 -38.24
N THR A 185 4.86 20.15 -38.52
CA THR A 185 5.37 19.24 -39.55
C THR A 185 6.19 18.08 -38.99
N GLY A 186 6.74 18.21 -37.78
CA GLY A 186 7.65 17.25 -37.17
C GLY A 186 9.11 17.40 -37.62
N ALA A 187 9.42 18.37 -38.49
CA ALA A 187 10.78 18.57 -38.97
C ALA A 187 11.73 19.03 -37.85
N ALA A 188 12.97 18.55 -37.87
CA ALA A 188 14.02 18.91 -36.92
C ALA A 188 15.29 19.38 -37.63
N LYS A 189 15.94 20.39 -37.07
CA LYS A 189 17.28 20.82 -37.52
C LYS A 189 18.36 19.93 -36.92
N GLU A 190 19.55 20.00 -37.52
CA GLU A 190 20.77 19.35 -37.02
C GLU A 190 20.97 19.62 -35.52
N PRO A 191 21.23 18.57 -34.72
CA PRO A 191 21.33 18.70 -33.27
C PRO A 191 22.65 19.34 -32.86
N ILE A 192 22.60 20.13 -31.79
CA ILE A 192 23.79 20.60 -31.08
C ILE A 192 23.97 19.80 -29.78
N LYS A 193 25.17 19.29 -29.56
CA LYS A 193 25.56 18.64 -28.30
C LYS A 193 25.94 19.70 -27.28
N VAL A 194 25.22 19.78 -26.16
CA VAL A 194 25.33 20.92 -25.23
C VAL A 194 25.97 20.59 -23.89
N TRP A 195 25.81 19.36 -23.40
CA TRP A 195 26.40 18.93 -22.13
C TRP A 195 26.61 17.42 -22.10
N ASN A 196 27.63 16.95 -21.36
CA ASN A 196 27.96 15.53 -21.22
C ASN A 196 27.56 14.97 -19.85
N GLY A 197 26.82 15.75 -19.05
CA GLY A 197 26.61 15.47 -17.64
C GLY A 197 27.85 15.77 -16.79
N THR A 198 27.84 15.25 -15.56
CA THR A 198 28.94 15.36 -14.59
C THR A 198 30.05 14.34 -14.83
N GLY A 199 29.79 13.33 -15.66
CA GLY A 199 30.71 12.25 -16.01
C GLY A 199 30.31 10.88 -15.45
N ASP A 200 29.13 10.76 -14.81
CA ASP A 200 28.56 9.47 -14.43
C ASP A 200 27.90 8.81 -15.68
N ARG A 201 27.48 7.55 -15.56
CA ARG A 201 26.92 6.77 -16.68
C ARG A 201 25.52 7.25 -17.07
N ASN A 202 25.17 7.06 -18.35
CA ASN A 202 23.82 7.24 -18.90
C ASN A 202 23.14 8.59 -18.56
N PRO A 203 23.68 9.74 -19.02
CA PRO A 203 22.96 11.01 -18.93
C PRO A 203 21.66 10.95 -19.74
N GLU A 204 20.52 11.20 -19.08
CA GLU A 204 19.17 10.98 -19.60
C GLU A 204 18.14 12.01 -19.06
N GLY A 205 16.87 11.92 -19.48
CA GLY A 205 15.78 12.79 -19.00
C GLY A 205 16.06 14.31 -19.04
N PRO A 206 16.52 14.90 -20.16
CA PRO A 206 16.89 16.32 -20.19
C PRO A 206 15.70 17.27 -20.21
N HIS A 207 15.63 18.14 -19.20
CA HIS A 207 14.66 19.22 -19.11
C HIS A 207 15.32 20.61 -19.12
N LEU A 208 14.79 21.50 -19.94
CA LEU A 208 15.29 22.87 -20.11
C LEU A 208 14.38 23.89 -19.44
N TYR A 209 14.98 24.81 -18.68
CA TYR A 209 14.30 25.91 -18.02
C TYR A 209 14.98 27.24 -18.33
N ARG A 210 14.20 28.33 -18.38
CA ARG A 210 14.74 29.70 -18.42
C ARG A 210 14.48 30.38 -17.08
N LYS A 211 15.55 30.74 -16.36
CA LYS A 211 15.48 31.49 -15.09
C LYS A 211 16.71 32.40 -14.95
N ASP A 212 16.52 33.63 -14.48
CA ASP A 212 17.59 34.59 -14.15
C ASP A 212 18.66 34.79 -15.26
N ASP A 213 18.20 34.95 -16.50
CA ASP A 213 19.04 35.06 -17.71
C ASP A 213 19.92 33.84 -18.03
N TYR A 214 19.60 32.67 -17.47
CA TYR A 214 20.25 31.40 -17.76
C TYR A 214 19.27 30.38 -18.34
N TYR A 215 19.76 29.59 -19.29
CA TYR A 215 19.19 28.29 -19.62
C TYR A 215 19.72 27.29 -18.60
N HIS A 216 18.84 26.65 -17.85
CA HIS A 216 19.19 25.56 -16.95
C HIS A 216 18.82 24.24 -17.62
N LEU A 217 19.70 23.26 -17.53
CA LEU A 217 19.55 21.93 -18.08
C LEU A 217 19.67 20.93 -16.94
N LEU A 218 18.54 20.32 -16.58
CA LEU A 218 18.45 19.27 -15.58
C LEU A 218 18.42 17.93 -16.28
N ILE A 219 19.16 16.94 -15.77
CA ILE A 219 19.22 15.59 -16.32
C ILE A 219 19.24 14.54 -15.20
N GLY A 220 18.95 13.30 -15.53
CA GLY A 220 19.30 12.11 -14.74
C GLY A 220 20.67 11.55 -15.16
N GLU A 221 21.43 11.01 -14.21
CA GLU A 221 22.69 10.28 -14.46
C GLU A 221 22.85 9.14 -13.44
N GLY A 222 23.78 8.21 -13.71
CA GLY A 222 24.10 7.08 -12.84
C GLY A 222 23.33 5.80 -13.18
N GLY A 223 22.55 5.80 -14.27
CA GLY A 223 21.56 4.76 -14.60
C GLY A 223 20.31 4.87 -13.73
N THR A 224 19.31 4.03 -13.98
CA THR A 224 18.01 4.05 -13.26
C THR A 224 17.97 3.08 -12.07
N GLU A 225 19.12 2.58 -11.64
CA GLU A 225 19.29 1.69 -10.48
C GLU A 225 19.76 2.46 -9.23
N THR A 226 20.43 1.80 -8.27
CA THR A 226 20.83 2.39 -6.98
C THR A 226 21.83 3.55 -7.07
N ASN A 227 22.43 3.77 -8.23
CA ASN A 227 23.33 4.91 -8.49
C ASN A 227 22.61 6.13 -9.10
N HIS A 228 21.30 6.07 -9.31
CA HIS A 228 20.54 7.13 -9.96
C HIS A 228 20.64 8.45 -9.19
N SER A 229 20.75 9.54 -9.95
CA SER A 229 20.91 10.88 -9.42
C SER A 229 20.38 11.92 -10.41
N VAL A 230 20.02 13.09 -9.89
CA VAL A 230 19.65 14.27 -10.68
C VAL A 230 20.80 15.26 -10.63
N THR A 231 21.20 15.77 -11.79
CA THR A 231 22.23 16.79 -11.92
C THR A 231 21.70 17.96 -12.73
N ILE A 232 22.26 19.15 -12.50
CA ILE A 232 21.86 20.37 -13.22
C ILE A 232 23.09 21.16 -13.66
N ALA A 233 22.97 21.78 -14.82
CA ALA A 233 23.93 22.74 -15.36
C ALA A 233 23.21 23.98 -15.89
N ARG A 234 23.94 25.07 -16.16
CA ARG A 234 23.35 26.27 -16.77
C ARG A 234 24.29 26.97 -17.75
N ALA A 235 23.71 27.73 -18.68
CA ALA A 235 24.45 28.51 -19.68
C ALA A 235 23.74 29.85 -19.95
N LYS A 236 24.50 30.86 -20.40
CA LYS A 236 23.90 32.13 -20.86
C LYS A 236 23.22 32.00 -22.22
N GLU A 237 23.79 31.18 -23.08
CA GLU A 237 23.29 30.85 -24.42
C GLU A 237 22.78 29.40 -24.45
N LEU A 238 21.74 29.13 -25.26
CA LEU A 238 21.14 27.80 -25.36
C LEU A 238 22.16 26.73 -25.79
N ALA A 239 23.10 27.12 -26.66
CA ALA A 239 24.17 26.25 -27.17
C ALA A 239 25.34 26.04 -26.19
N GLY A 240 25.27 26.63 -25.00
CA GLY A 240 26.33 26.54 -24.00
C GLY A 240 27.42 27.62 -24.13
N PRO A 241 28.59 27.39 -23.52
CA PRO A 241 28.92 26.21 -22.71
C PRO A 241 28.09 26.15 -21.42
N TYR A 242 27.70 24.93 -21.02
CA TYR A 242 27.00 24.69 -19.76
C TYR A 242 28.02 24.48 -18.63
N GLU A 243 27.85 25.22 -17.53
CA GLU A 243 28.55 25.00 -16.26
C GLU A 243 27.68 24.14 -15.33
N GLY A 244 28.23 23.06 -14.78
CA GLY A 244 27.52 22.22 -13.80
C GLY A 244 27.38 22.92 -12.45
N ALA A 245 26.29 22.66 -11.73
CA ALA A 245 26.13 23.11 -10.36
C ALA A 245 27.27 22.59 -9.46
N PRO A 246 27.88 23.43 -8.60
CA PRO A 246 28.98 23.00 -7.74
C PRO A 246 28.63 21.89 -6.74
N HIS A 247 27.34 21.76 -6.39
CA HIS A 247 26.81 20.77 -5.45
C HIS A 247 26.06 19.62 -6.13
N ASN A 248 26.32 19.36 -7.41
CA ASN A 248 25.82 18.14 -8.06
C ASN A 248 26.34 16.86 -7.34
N PRO A 249 25.53 15.79 -7.27
CA PRO A 249 24.13 15.73 -7.68
C PRO A 249 23.20 16.49 -6.74
N ILE A 250 22.15 17.11 -7.29
CA ILE A 250 21.19 17.93 -6.55
C ILE A 250 20.07 17.11 -5.90
N LEU A 251 19.88 15.85 -6.32
CA LEU A 251 18.99 14.87 -5.69
C LEU A 251 19.51 13.46 -5.96
N THR A 252 19.59 12.60 -4.94
CA THR A 252 19.94 11.18 -5.09
C THR A 252 19.63 10.41 -3.81
N ALA A 253 19.42 9.10 -3.92
CA ALA A 253 19.41 8.16 -2.78
C ALA A 253 20.67 7.25 -2.77
N LYS A 254 21.61 7.47 -3.70
CA LYS A 254 22.85 6.68 -3.83
C LYS A 254 23.63 6.67 -2.53
N ASN A 255 24.05 5.48 -2.09
CA ASN A 255 24.82 5.24 -0.87
C ASN A 255 24.12 5.73 0.43
N THR A 256 22.79 5.67 0.47
CA THR A 256 21.99 5.99 1.66
C THR A 256 21.23 4.75 2.14
N ASP A 257 20.77 4.77 3.40
CA ASP A 257 19.87 3.75 3.96
C ASP A 257 18.38 4.12 3.78
N LEU A 258 18.06 5.04 2.86
CA LEU A 258 16.68 5.49 2.64
C LEU A 258 15.80 4.36 2.10
N TYR A 259 14.52 4.40 2.47
CA TYR A 259 13.55 3.42 1.98
C TYR A 259 13.25 3.58 0.48
N PHE A 260 13.16 4.83 0.02
CA PHE A 260 13.07 5.14 -1.41
C PHE A 260 14.46 5.13 -2.02
N GLN A 261 14.66 4.23 -2.97
CA GLN A 261 15.90 4.11 -3.74
C GLN A 261 15.66 4.48 -5.20
N THR A 262 16.73 4.45 -6.00
CA THR A 262 16.71 4.74 -7.44
C THR A 262 16.16 6.12 -7.79
N VAL A 263 16.25 7.09 -6.87
CA VAL A 263 15.70 8.44 -7.02
C VAL A 263 16.41 9.19 -8.15
N GLY A 264 15.66 9.58 -9.18
CA GLY A 264 16.19 10.37 -10.31
C GLY A 264 15.14 10.64 -11.38
N HIS A 265 15.57 11.03 -12.58
CA HIS A 265 14.68 11.40 -13.71
C HIS A 265 13.60 12.42 -13.28
N ALA A 266 14.05 13.59 -12.83
CA ALA A 266 13.18 14.58 -12.21
C ALA A 266 12.67 15.65 -13.17
N ASP A 267 11.48 16.21 -12.91
CA ASP A 267 10.91 17.37 -13.62
C ASP A 267 10.49 18.42 -12.58
N LEU A 268 10.77 19.70 -12.85
CA LEU A 268 10.54 20.82 -11.93
C LEU A 268 9.43 21.74 -12.43
N PHE A 269 8.57 22.19 -11.54
CA PHE A 269 7.46 23.08 -11.89
C PHE A 269 7.06 23.95 -10.69
N GLN A 270 6.27 25.00 -10.96
CA GLN A 270 5.74 25.88 -9.93
C GLN A 270 4.25 25.67 -9.72
N ASP A 271 3.75 26.03 -8.54
CA ASP A 271 2.31 26.18 -8.28
C ASP A 271 1.81 27.62 -8.50
N ALA A 272 0.53 27.87 -8.22
CA ALA A 272 -0.10 29.18 -8.32
C ALA A 272 0.50 30.25 -7.39
N SER A 273 1.11 29.84 -6.27
CA SER A 273 1.80 30.71 -5.31
C SER A 273 3.25 31.01 -5.73
N GLY A 274 3.76 30.34 -6.76
CA GLY A 274 5.15 30.43 -7.21
C GLY A 274 6.12 29.55 -6.41
N ASN A 275 5.60 28.69 -5.51
CA ASN A 275 6.44 27.70 -4.84
C ASN A 275 6.94 26.68 -5.86
N TRP A 276 8.20 26.29 -5.74
CA TRP A 276 8.79 25.28 -6.61
C TRP A 276 8.61 23.87 -6.04
N TRP A 277 8.23 22.96 -6.92
CA TRP A 277 8.06 21.54 -6.66
C TRP A 277 8.86 20.75 -7.68
N GLY A 278 9.19 19.52 -7.32
CA GLY A 278 9.76 18.56 -8.24
C GLY A 278 9.14 17.18 -8.07
N VAL A 279 9.03 16.47 -9.18
CA VAL A 279 8.73 15.04 -9.20
C VAL A 279 9.95 14.25 -9.63
N ALA A 280 10.06 13.00 -9.19
CA ALA A 280 11.08 12.05 -9.63
C ALA A 280 10.50 10.64 -9.65
N LEU A 281 11.18 9.71 -10.31
CA LEU A 281 10.92 8.29 -10.13
C LEU A 281 11.69 7.75 -8.93
N ALA A 282 11.14 6.75 -8.24
CA ALA A 282 11.82 6.02 -7.16
C ALA A 282 11.23 4.61 -6.98
N THR A 283 11.96 3.71 -6.33
CA THR A 283 11.46 2.39 -5.93
C THR A 283 11.30 2.29 -4.41
N ARG A 284 10.22 1.67 -3.94
CA ARG A 284 10.04 1.28 -2.52
C ARG A 284 10.73 -0.06 -2.26
N SER A 285 12.03 -0.02 -1.97
CA SER A 285 12.85 -1.24 -1.87
C SER A 285 13.80 -1.29 -0.67
N GLY A 286 14.14 -0.16 -0.06
CA GLY A 286 15.34 -0.06 0.77
C GLY A 286 16.64 -0.25 -0.04
N PRO A 287 17.80 -0.01 0.58
CA PRO A 287 19.11 -0.03 -0.08
C PRO A 287 19.49 -1.38 -0.67
N GLU A 288 18.91 -2.48 -0.18
CA GLU A 288 19.12 -3.83 -0.72
C GLU A 288 18.64 -3.95 -2.18
N TRP A 289 17.60 -3.18 -2.54
CA TRP A 289 17.03 -3.11 -3.90
C TRP A 289 16.75 -4.51 -4.51
N GLU A 290 16.16 -5.40 -3.71
CA GLU A 290 15.84 -6.77 -4.14
C GLU A 290 14.35 -6.96 -4.47
N ILE A 291 13.47 -6.46 -3.60
CA ILE A 291 12.02 -6.63 -3.69
C ILE A 291 11.36 -5.27 -3.88
N TYR A 292 10.83 -5.04 -5.08
CA TYR A 292 10.19 -3.79 -5.51
C TYR A 292 9.13 -4.09 -6.58
N PRO A 293 8.12 -4.91 -6.26
CA PRO A 293 7.18 -5.42 -7.26
C PRO A 293 6.39 -4.32 -7.96
N MET A 294 6.21 -3.16 -7.34
CA MET A 294 5.48 -2.02 -7.90
C MET A 294 6.25 -1.32 -9.03
N GLY A 295 7.53 -1.67 -9.25
CA GLY A 295 8.40 -0.97 -10.18
C GLY A 295 8.75 0.43 -9.67
N ARG A 296 9.09 1.31 -10.61
CA ARG A 296 9.37 2.72 -10.33
C ARG A 296 8.04 3.48 -10.20
N GLU A 297 7.94 4.30 -9.15
CA GLU A 297 6.76 5.05 -8.72
C GLU A 297 7.09 6.56 -8.73
N THR A 298 6.08 7.43 -8.79
CA THR A 298 6.31 8.89 -8.80
C THR A 298 6.32 9.45 -7.39
N VAL A 299 7.40 10.14 -7.02
CA VAL A 299 7.56 10.86 -5.75
C VAL A 299 7.56 12.38 -5.96
N LEU A 300 7.14 13.13 -4.95
CA LEU A 300 7.10 14.60 -4.92
C LEU A 300 8.03 15.13 -3.81
N PHE A 301 8.70 16.24 -4.07
CA PHE A 301 9.53 16.96 -3.11
C PHE A 301 9.43 18.47 -3.32
N ALA A 302 9.67 19.23 -2.25
CA ALA A 302 9.75 20.68 -2.35
C ALA A 302 11.11 21.10 -2.91
N VAL A 303 11.12 22.24 -3.58
CA VAL A 303 12.33 22.81 -4.18
C VAL A 303 12.47 24.25 -3.76
N LYS A 304 13.68 24.62 -3.34
CA LYS A 304 14.06 26.00 -3.10
C LYS A 304 14.98 26.47 -4.21
N TRP A 305 14.52 27.46 -4.99
CA TRP A 305 15.29 28.02 -6.10
C TRP A 305 15.36 29.54 -6.02
N ASP A 306 16.29 30.02 -5.18
CA ASP A 306 16.52 31.46 -4.96
C ASP A 306 17.08 32.15 -6.23
N ASP A 307 16.82 33.45 -6.36
CA ASP A 307 17.28 34.26 -7.50
C ASP A 307 18.81 34.31 -7.60
N GLY A 308 19.31 34.05 -8.82
CA GLY A 308 20.73 33.93 -9.14
C GLY A 308 21.40 32.65 -8.61
N GLY A 309 20.70 31.89 -7.77
CA GLY A 309 21.15 30.66 -7.16
C GLY A 309 20.92 29.42 -8.02
N TRP A 310 21.25 28.27 -7.43
CA TRP A 310 20.94 26.96 -7.96
C TRP A 310 19.80 26.34 -7.14
N PRO A 311 19.02 25.39 -7.70
CA PRO A 311 17.98 24.74 -6.95
C PRO A 311 18.57 23.82 -5.88
N VAL A 312 17.88 23.79 -4.73
CA VAL A 312 18.09 22.84 -3.63
C VAL A 312 16.80 22.04 -3.50
N LEU A 313 16.92 20.72 -3.65
CA LEU A 313 15.79 19.80 -3.65
C LEU A 313 15.78 19.06 -2.30
N ASP A 314 14.60 18.90 -1.73
CA ASP A 314 14.46 18.10 -0.52
C ASP A 314 14.71 16.61 -0.81
N GLU A 315 15.35 15.93 0.14
CA GLU A 315 15.55 14.48 0.09
C GLU A 315 14.20 13.75 0.06
N VAL A 316 14.08 12.73 -0.79
CA VAL A 316 12.83 11.98 -0.94
C VAL A 316 12.63 11.04 0.24
N LEU A 317 11.67 11.39 1.10
CA LEU A 317 11.20 10.57 2.22
C LEU A 317 9.77 10.10 1.99
N GLY A 318 9.35 9.09 2.76
CA GLY A 318 7.97 8.60 2.72
C GLY A 318 6.95 9.56 3.32
N VAL A 319 7.38 10.40 4.25
CA VAL A 319 6.58 11.47 4.84
C VAL A 319 7.34 12.78 4.60
N MET A 320 6.70 13.72 3.93
CA MET A 320 7.29 14.99 3.51
C MET A 320 6.43 16.14 4.02
N ASP A 321 7.03 17.32 4.19
CA ASP A 321 6.31 18.55 4.51
C ASP A 321 6.50 19.58 3.39
N GLY A 322 5.47 20.36 3.11
CA GLY A 322 5.59 21.46 2.15
C GLY A 322 4.37 22.39 2.13
N PRO A 323 4.47 23.52 1.44
CA PRO A 323 3.39 24.51 1.33
C PRO A 323 2.31 24.06 0.32
N LEU A 324 1.70 22.89 0.55
CA LEU A 324 0.74 22.30 -0.38
C LEU A 324 -0.48 23.20 -0.58
N PRO A 325 -1.01 23.27 -1.82
CA PRO A 325 -2.29 23.92 -2.07
C PRO A 325 -3.42 23.36 -1.17
N PRO A 326 -4.54 24.09 -1.01
CA PRO A 326 -5.71 23.58 -0.32
C PRO A 326 -6.20 22.26 -0.94
N THR A 327 -6.60 21.31 -0.09
CA THR A 327 -7.13 20.02 -0.57
C THR A 327 -8.33 20.25 -1.48
N ASN A 328 -8.26 19.71 -2.70
CA ASN A 328 -9.29 19.90 -3.70
C ASN A 328 -9.38 18.68 -4.63
N ARG A 329 -10.53 18.02 -4.60
CA ARG A 329 -10.83 16.83 -5.39
C ARG A 329 -11.81 17.09 -6.54
N ASP A 330 -12.09 18.35 -6.84
CA ASP A 330 -12.94 18.76 -7.96
C ASP A 330 -12.16 18.70 -9.28
N ILE A 331 -11.97 17.46 -9.77
CA ILE A 331 -11.31 17.15 -11.04
C ILE A 331 -12.35 16.57 -12.01
N PRO A 332 -12.52 17.13 -13.23
CA PRO A 332 -13.43 16.60 -14.23
C PRO A 332 -13.19 15.13 -14.63
N GLY A 333 -14.19 14.53 -15.27
CA GLY A 333 -14.10 13.19 -15.86
C GLY A 333 -14.63 12.06 -14.95
N ASN A 334 -14.39 10.82 -15.38
CA ASN A 334 -14.83 9.58 -14.72
C ASN A 334 -13.67 8.62 -14.40
N GLY A 335 -12.42 9.02 -14.60
CA GLY A 335 -11.26 8.17 -14.33
C GLY A 335 -11.06 7.86 -12.84
N HIS A 336 -10.26 6.83 -12.58
CA HIS A 336 -9.99 6.31 -11.25
C HIS A 336 -9.09 7.26 -10.44
N TRP A 337 -9.37 7.38 -9.14
CA TRP A 337 -8.48 8.04 -8.20
C TRP A 337 -7.36 7.08 -7.82
N ILE A 338 -6.10 7.47 -7.98
CA ILE A 338 -4.95 6.54 -7.94
C ILE A 338 -4.84 5.74 -6.63
N ASN A 339 -5.35 6.31 -5.55
CA ASN A 339 -5.28 5.74 -4.22
C ASN A 339 -6.52 4.89 -3.89
N GLU A 340 -7.64 5.02 -4.59
CA GLU A 340 -8.89 4.36 -4.22
C GLU A 340 -8.91 2.84 -4.50
N PRO A 341 -9.76 2.07 -3.79
CA PRO A 341 -9.93 0.66 -4.08
C PRO A 341 -10.71 0.48 -5.39
N ASP A 342 -10.51 -0.67 -6.04
CA ASP A 342 -11.39 -1.08 -7.12
C ASP A 342 -12.65 -1.71 -6.53
N VAL A 343 -13.81 -1.19 -6.94
CA VAL A 343 -15.13 -1.80 -6.73
C VAL A 343 -15.83 -1.83 -8.07
N VAL A 344 -15.59 -2.88 -8.85
CA VAL A 344 -16.07 -2.99 -10.24
C VAL A 344 -16.99 -4.20 -10.39
N ASP A 345 -18.22 -3.92 -10.83
CA ASP A 345 -19.29 -4.93 -10.99
C ASP A 345 -19.73 -5.12 -12.44
N PHE A 346 -19.09 -4.46 -13.40
CA PHE A 346 -19.30 -4.66 -14.85
C PHE A 346 -20.78 -4.58 -15.28
N THR A 347 -21.51 -3.58 -14.78
CA THR A 347 -22.96 -3.43 -14.99
C THR A 347 -23.33 -3.30 -16.48
N PRO A 348 -24.55 -3.69 -16.90
CA PRO A 348 -24.98 -3.50 -18.28
C PRO A 348 -24.85 -2.04 -18.75
N GLY A 349 -24.21 -1.85 -19.90
CA GLY A 349 -23.98 -0.54 -20.51
C GLY A 349 -22.78 0.24 -19.96
N SER A 350 -22.05 -0.28 -18.96
CA SER A 350 -20.78 0.33 -18.54
C SER A 350 -19.63 -0.07 -19.46
N GLU A 351 -18.61 0.78 -19.54
CA GLU A 351 -17.34 0.49 -20.21
C GLU A 351 -16.38 -0.24 -19.27
N ILE A 352 -15.28 -0.76 -19.83
CA ILE A 352 -14.14 -1.23 -19.03
C ILE A 352 -13.53 -0.01 -18.31
N PRO A 353 -13.22 -0.09 -17.01
CA PRO A 353 -12.62 1.03 -16.28
C PRO A 353 -11.33 1.53 -16.96
N ARG A 354 -11.20 2.85 -17.09
CA ARG A 354 -10.10 3.52 -17.82
C ARG A 354 -8.69 3.19 -17.29
N HIS A 355 -8.55 2.78 -16.02
CA HIS A 355 -7.27 2.42 -15.42
C HIS A 355 -6.89 0.94 -15.60
N PHE A 356 -7.73 0.15 -16.27
CA PHE A 356 -7.38 -1.22 -16.63
C PHE A 356 -6.44 -1.23 -17.84
N ILE A 357 -5.53 -2.20 -17.84
CA ILE A 357 -4.39 -2.28 -18.74
C ILE A 357 -4.36 -3.67 -19.40
N PHE A 358 -3.95 -3.65 -20.66
CA PHE A 358 -3.60 -4.80 -21.48
C PHE A 358 -2.09 -4.79 -21.77
N TRP A 359 -1.52 -5.97 -22.04
CA TRP A 359 -0.11 -6.10 -22.41
C TRP A 359 0.02 -6.12 -23.94
N ARG A 360 0.28 -4.94 -24.51
CA ARG A 360 0.03 -4.51 -25.91
C ARG A 360 -1.44 -4.24 -26.20
N PRO A 361 -1.77 -3.55 -27.32
CA PRO A 361 -3.16 -3.30 -27.68
C PRO A 361 -3.96 -4.62 -27.73
N PRO A 362 -5.16 -4.67 -27.13
CA PRO A 362 -5.92 -5.90 -27.02
C PRO A 362 -6.64 -6.22 -28.33
N LYS A 363 -6.82 -7.52 -28.57
CA LYS A 363 -7.85 -8.00 -29.49
C LYS A 363 -9.21 -7.83 -28.81
N THR A 364 -9.94 -6.78 -29.19
CA THR A 364 -11.10 -6.29 -28.42
C THR A 364 -12.28 -7.24 -28.38
N ASP A 365 -12.42 -8.15 -29.35
CA ASP A 365 -13.48 -9.18 -29.38
C ASP A 365 -13.33 -10.26 -28.30
N LEU A 366 -12.16 -10.35 -27.65
CA LEU A 366 -11.95 -11.21 -26.49
C LEU A 366 -12.66 -10.71 -25.23
N PHE A 367 -13.02 -9.42 -25.17
CA PHE A 367 -13.54 -8.79 -23.95
C PHE A 367 -14.95 -8.24 -24.17
N ARG A 368 -15.86 -8.54 -23.24
CA ARG A 368 -17.23 -7.98 -23.29
C ARG A 368 -17.78 -7.74 -21.89
N VAL A 369 -18.23 -6.52 -21.63
CA VAL A 369 -18.94 -6.18 -20.38
C VAL A 369 -20.41 -6.56 -20.51
N SER A 370 -20.94 -7.27 -19.52
CA SER A 370 -22.33 -7.71 -19.42
C SER A 370 -22.87 -8.31 -20.74
N PRO A 371 -22.27 -9.38 -21.27
CA PRO A 371 -22.80 -10.04 -22.46
C PRO A 371 -24.21 -10.59 -22.17
N GLU A 372 -24.98 -10.87 -23.23
CA GLU A 372 -26.31 -11.46 -23.12
C GLU A 372 -26.27 -12.74 -22.26
N GLY A 373 -27.16 -12.84 -21.28
CA GLY A 373 -27.22 -13.96 -20.34
C GLY A 373 -26.25 -13.90 -19.15
N HIS A 374 -25.29 -12.95 -19.12
CA HIS A 374 -24.31 -12.81 -18.03
C HIS A 374 -24.13 -11.34 -17.60
N ALA A 375 -25.22 -10.69 -17.20
CA ALA A 375 -25.17 -9.34 -16.64
C ALA A 375 -24.26 -9.25 -15.39
N ASN A 376 -23.62 -8.09 -15.21
CA ASN A 376 -22.65 -7.82 -14.12
C ASN A 376 -21.39 -8.69 -14.18
N THR A 377 -20.96 -9.05 -15.39
CA THR A 377 -19.72 -9.80 -15.61
C THR A 377 -18.87 -9.18 -16.71
N LEU A 378 -17.56 -9.35 -16.62
CA LEU A 378 -16.63 -9.21 -17.73
C LEU A 378 -16.41 -10.61 -18.32
N GLN A 379 -16.83 -10.80 -19.57
CA GLN A 379 -16.44 -11.96 -20.35
C GLN A 379 -15.00 -11.79 -20.83
N ILE A 380 -14.18 -12.83 -20.65
CA ILE A 380 -12.91 -13.02 -21.34
C ILE A 380 -13.01 -14.31 -22.15
N SER A 381 -12.98 -14.19 -23.48
CA SER A 381 -12.85 -15.33 -24.39
C SER A 381 -11.40 -15.82 -24.36
N PRO A 382 -11.15 -17.14 -24.43
CA PRO A 382 -9.80 -17.66 -24.27
C PRO A 382 -8.91 -17.27 -25.46
N SER A 383 -7.72 -16.73 -25.18
CA SER A 383 -6.68 -16.58 -26.21
C SER A 383 -6.04 -17.94 -26.55
N PRO A 384 -5.54 -18.12 -27.78
CA PRO A 384 -4.84 -19.35 -28.18
C PRO A 384 -3.53 -19.54 -27.41
N VAL A 385 -2.95 -18.46 -26.90
CA VAL A 385 -1.74 -18.50 -26.08
C VAL A 385 -2.05 -18.23 -24.61
N ASN A 386 -1.19 -18.72 -23.72
CA ASN A 386 -1.21 -18.35 -22.30
C ASN A 386 -0.40 -17.06 -22.06
N LEU A 387 -0.29 -16.63 -20.80
CA LEU A 387 0.40 -15.39 -20.43
C LEU A 387 1.88 -15.35 -20.86
N SER A 388 2.56 -16.49 -20.81
CA SER A 388 3.96 -16.61 -21.26
C SER A 388 4.11 -16.55 -22.76
N ALA A 389 3.03 -16.86 -23.49
CA ALA A 389 2.97 -17.00 -24.93
C ALA A 389 3.98 -18.02 -25.50
N THR A 390 4.09 -18.08 -26.82
CA THR A 390 5.10 -18.88 -27.53
C THR A 390 5.87 -17.98 -28.50
N PRO A 391 7.02 -18.42 -29.05
CA PRO A 391 7.74 -17.65 -30.06
C PRO A 391 6.91 -17.32 -31.32
N GLU A 392 5.88 -18.11 -31.62
CA GLU A 392 4.98 -17.92 -32.76
C GLU A 392 3.82 -16.95 -32.47
N PHE A 393 3.69 -16.48 -31.23
CA PHE A 393 2.62 -15.59 -30.81
C PHE A 393 2.59 -14.30 -31.64
N ASN A 394 1.44 -14.01 -32.21
CA ASN A 394 1.17 -12.76 -32.90
C ASN A 394 0.16 -11.93 -32.07
N PRO A 395 0.61 -10.87 -31.38
CA PRO A 395 -0.26 -10.06 -30.53
C PRO A 395 -1.50 -9.49 -31.23
N GLU A 396 -1.40 -9.16 -32.53
CA GLU A 396 -2.51 -8.60 -33.32
C GLU A 396 -3.56 -9.67 -33.67
N GLN A 397 -3.12 -10.87 -34.04
CA GLN A 397 -4.01 -11.93 -34.53
C GLN A 397 -4.57 -12.79 -33.40
N ASP A 398 -3.70 -13.20 -32.49
CA ASP A 398 -4.03 -14.11 -31.39
C ASP A 398 -4.71 -13.37 -30.25
N GLY A 399 -4.21 -12.16 -29.95
CA GLY A 399 -4.56 -11.42 -28.74
C GLY A 399 -4.08 -12.13 -27.48
N LEU A 400 -3.96 -11.37 -26.39
CA LEU A 400 -3.78 -11.95 -25.06
C LEU A 400 -5.08 -11.80 -24.30
N GLY A 401 -5.68 -12.90 -23.87
CA GLY A 401 -6.90 -12.91 -23.06
C GLY A 401 -6.59 -12.52 -21.62
N PHE A 402 -5.99 -11.34 -21.41
CA PHE A 402 -5.51 -10.83 -20.13
C PHE A 402 -5.83 -9.36 -19.99
N ILE A 403 -6.37 -9.00 -18.83
CA ILE A 403 -6.68 -7.62 -18.44
C ILE A 403 -6.34 -7.44 -16.97
N ALA A 404 -5.73 -6.32 -16.63
CA ALA A 404 -5.14 -6.11 -15.30
C ALA A 404 -5.20 -4.66 -14.85
N ARG A 405 -4.73 -4.42 -13.63
CA ARG A 405 -4.53 -3.09 -13.03
C ARG A 405 -3.17 -3.03 -12.31
N LYS A 406 -2.52 -1.86 -12.27
CA LYS A 406 -1.16 -1.70 -11.70
C LYS A 406 -1.10 -1.95 -10.21
N GLN A 407 -0.38 -2.94 -9.68
CA GLN A 407 -0.17 -3.04 -8.22
C GLN A 407 0.28 -1.69 -7.64
N SER A 408 -0.51 -1.10 -6.73
CA SER A 408 -0.29 0.26 -6.19
C SER A 408 -0.04 0.27 -4.68
N ALA A 409 0.03 -0.92 -4.06
CA ALA A 409 0.30 -1.03 -2.64
C ALA A 409 1.21 -2.23 -2.37
N THR A 410 2.08 -2.07 -1.38
CA THR A 410 2.89 -3.16 -0.81
C THR A 410 2.00 -4.25 -0.24
N LEU A 411 0.93 -3.84 0.44
CA LEU A 411 -0.02 -4.71 1.12
C LEU A 411 -1.39 -4.50 0.49
N PHE A 412 -1.97 -5.55 -0.09
CA PHE A 412 -3.31 -5.50 -0.70
C PHE A 412 -4.00 -6.85 -0.71
N ASN A 413 -5.30 -6.82 -0.93
CA ASN A 413 -6.08 -7.97 -1.32
C ASN A 413 -6.73 -7.73 -2.70
N TYR A 414 -6.57 -8.67 -3.62
CA TYR A 414 -7.26 -8.71 -4.89
C TYR A 414 -8.17 -9.93 -4.93
N THR A 415 -9.45 -9.74 -5.24
CA THR A 415 -10.41 -10.83 -5.41
C THR A 415 -11.26 -10.61 -6.64
N VAL A 416 -11.59 -11.70 -7.32
CA VAL A 416 -12.56 -11.72 -8.41
C VAL A 416 -13.32 -13.03 -8.35
N ASP A 417 -14.60 -12.99 -8.67
CA ASP A 417 -15.37 -14.21 -8.84
C ASP A 417 -15.37 -14.63 -10.29
N VAL A 418 -15.14 -15.91 -10.55
CA VAL A 418 -15.14 -16.48 -11.89
C VAL A 418 -16.22 -17.55 -12.01
N SER A 419 -17.05 -17.42 -13.04
CA SER A 419 -17.91 -18.49 -13.54
C SER A 419 -17.28 -19.08 -14.80
N PHE A 420 -16.79 -20.31 -14.71
CA PHE A 420 -16.08 -20.97 -15.79
C PHE A 420 -16.32 -22.48 -15.74
N GLN A 421 -16.77 -23.04 -16.87
CA GLN A 421 -17.08 -24.47 -17.02
C GLN A 421 -16.28 -25.06 -18.18
N PRO A 422 -14.98 -25.32 -17.99
CA PRO A 422 -14.14 -25.79 -19.06
C PRO A 422 -14.58 -27.18 -19.52
N LYS A 423 -14.52 -27.41 -20.84
CA LYS A 423 -15.09 -28.57 -21.54
C LYS A 423 -14.02 -29.49 -22.11
N VAL A 424 -12.92 -28.92 -22.59
CA VAL A 424 -11.81 -29.67 -23.17
C VAL A 424 -10.56 -29.55 -22.31
N GLU A 425 -9.57 -30.39 -22.57
CA GLU A 425 -8.33 -30.40 -21.80
C GLU A 425 -7.58 -29.07 -21.99
N ASN A 426 -6.92 -28.59 -20.93
CA ASN A 426 -6.08 -27.39 -20.90
C ASN A 426 -6.79 -26.04 -21.07
N GLU A 427 -8.12 -26.00 -21.22
CA GLU A 427 -8.87 -24.75 -21.01
C GLU A 427 -8.64 -24.24 -19.58
N GLU A 428 -8.27 -22.96 -19.47
CA GLU A 428 -7.94 -22.32 -18.20
C GLU A 428 -8.42 -20.88 -18.13
N ALA A 429 -8.96 -20.49 -16.98
CA ALA A 429 -9.22 -19.10 -16.63
C ALA A 429 -8.88 -18.84 -15.17
N GLY A 430 -8.34 -17.65 -14.88
CA GLY A 430 -7.74 -17.40 -13.58
C GLY A 430 -7.37 -15.94 -13.31
N ILE A 431 -6.51 -15.78 -12.31
CA ILE A 431 -5.89 -14.51 -11.93
C ILE A 431 -4.36 -14.62 -12.00
N SER A 432 -3.71 -13.50 -12.25
CA SER A 432 -2.24 -13.41 -12.32
C SER A 432 -1.72 -12.18 -11.59
N VAL A 433 -0.57 -12.35 -10.93
CA VAL A 433 0.36 -11.30 -10.54
C VAL A 433 1.47 -11.31 -11.60
N PHE A 434 1.45 -10.33 -12.50
CA PHE A 434 2.20 -10.33 -13.76
C PHE A 434 3.18 -9.17 -13.80
N LEU A 435 4.46 -9.42 -14.09
CA LEU A 435 5.43 -8.38 -14.40
C LEU A 435 5.69 -8.31 -15.91
N THR A 436 5.98 -9.46 -16.51
CA THR A 436 6.20 -9.64 -17.95
C THR A 436 5.74 -11.04 -18.35
N GLN A 437 5.76 -11.35 -19.65
CA GLN A 437 5.48 -12.71 -20.13
C GLN A 437 6.53 -13.74 -19.66
N PHE A 438 7.67 -13.31 -19.11
CA PHE A 438 8.71 -14.19 -18.59
C PHE A 438 8.77 -14.22 -17.07
N GLN A 439 7.91 -13.45 -16.38
CA GLN A 439 7.84 -13.35 -14.93
C GLN A 439 6.40 -13.08 -14.47
N HIS A 440 5.70 -14.12 -14.04
CA HIS A 440 4.34 -14.01 -13.51
C HIS A 440 3.97 -15.20 -12.60
N ILE A 441 3.00 -14.97 -11.72
CA ILE A 441 2.49 -15.94 -10.74
C ILE A 441 0.98 -16.08 -10.95
N ASP A 442 0.53 -17.28 -11.29
CA ASP A 442 -0.84 -17.51 -11.74
C ASP A 442 -1.58 -18.48 -10.81
N LEU A 443 -2.87 -18.21 -10.60
CA LEU A 443 -3.84 -19.16 -10.08
C LEU A 443 -5.00 -19.27 -11.08
N GLY A 444 -5.14 -20.44 -11.70
CA GLY A 444 -6.21 -20.73 -12.67
C GLY A 444 -7.06 -21.93 -12.30
N ILE A 445 -8.28 -21.97 -12.82
CA ILE A 445 -9.10 -23.19 -12.90
C ILE A 445 -8.81 -23.80 -14.27
N VAL A 446 -8.17 -24.97 -14.30
CA VAL A 446 -7.79 -25.69 -15.52
C VAL A 446 -8.45 -27.05 -15.60
N ASN A 447 -8.83 -27.48 -16.78
CA ASN A 447 -9.41 -28.81 -16.99
C ASN A 447 -8.35 -29.83 -17.37
N LEU A 448 -8.16 -30.85 -16.53
CA LEU A 448 -7.07 -31.84 -16.67
C LEU A 448 -7.58 -33.27 -16.41
N PRO A 449 -6.91 -34.31 -16.93
CA PRO A 449 -7.27 -35.69 -16.65
C PRO A 449 -7.27 -36.01 -15.14
N ALA A 450 -8.28 -36.77 -14.71
CA ALA A 450 -8.27 -37.44 -13.42
C ALA A 450 -7.18 -38.54 -13.41
N CYS A 451 -6.49 -38.73 -12.29
CA CYS A 451 -5.33 -39.63 -12.17
C CYS A 451 -5.58 -41.09 -12.61
N SER A 452 -6.83 -41.55 -12.69
CA SER A 452 -7.15 -42.96 -12.93
C SER A 452 -7.91 -43.26 -14.24
N ASN A 453 -8.67 -42.32 -14.83
CA ASN A 453 -9.75 -42.70 -15.77
C ASN A 453 -9.87 -41.87 -17.08
N GLN A 454 -8.86 -41.08 -17.50
CA GLN A 454 -8.90 -40.18 -18.69
C GLN A 454 -10.05 -39.12 -18.70
N SER A 455 -11.01 -39.17 -17.78
CA SER A 455 -12.06 -38.17 -17.66
C SER A 455 -11.48 -36.85 -17.13
N LEU A 456 -11.87 -35.75 -17.76
CA LEU A 456 -11.42 -34.42 -17.39
C LEU A 456 -12.14 -33.93 -16.13
N VAL A 457 -11.38 -33.28 -15.24
CA VAL A 457 -11.88 -32.65 -14.04
C VAL A 457 -11.24 -31.26 -13.86
N PRO A 458 -12.01 -30.26 -13.42
CA PRO A 458 -11.45 -28.95 -13.09
C PRO A 458 -10.53 -29.06 -11.86
N LYS A 459 -9.35 -28.45 -11.97
CA LYS A 459 -8.34 -28.33 -10.91
C LYS A 459 -7.92 -26.87 -10.78
N PHE A 460 -7.67 -26.42 -9.56
CA PHE A 460 -6.86 -25.23 -9.33
C PHE A 460 -5.41 -25.55 -9.71
N ARG A 461 -4.82 -24.70 -10.53
CA ARG A 461 -3.41 -24.73 -10.92
C ARG A 461 -2.75 -23.45 -10.44
N PHE A 462 -1.84 -23.59 -9.48
CA PHE A 462 -0.93 -22.54 -9.10
C PHE A 462 0.42 -22.79 -9.76
N LYS A 463 0.91 -21.81 -10.52
CA LYS A 463 2.18 -21.92 -11.27
C LYS A 463 2.95 -20.60 -11.25
N VAL A 464 4.25 -20.71 -11.40
CA VAL A 464 5.17 -19.56 -11.48
C VAL A 464 5.99 -19.67 -12.75
N GLU A 465 6.00 -18.60 -13.54
CA GLU A 465 6.94 -18.38 -14.64
C GLU A 465 8.00 -17.38 -14.16
N ALA A 466 9.27 -17.70 -14.33
CA ALA A 466 10.40 -16.96 -13.77
C ALA A 466 11.63 -16.96 -14.69
N SER A 467 11.51 -17.39 -15.94
CA SER A 467 12.61 -17.42 -16.92
C SER A 467 13.24 -16.05 -17.15
N GLY A 468 12.48 -14.97 -16.94
CA GLY A 468 12.97 -13.60 -17.01
C GLY A 468 13.89 -13.17 -15.85
N LYS A 469 14.01 -13.99 -14.80
CA LYS A 469 14.88 -13.73 -13.65
C LYS A 469 15.62 -15.03 -13.26
N PRO A 470 16.80 -15.29 -13.87
CA PRO A 470 17.53 -16.52 -13.63
C PRO A 470 17.99 -16.63 -12.16
N ASN A 471 18.24 -17.87 -11.71
CA ASN A 471 18.75 -18.20 -10.38
C ASN A 471 17.82 -17.90 -9.19
N ILE A 472 16.50 -17.81 -9.41
CA ILE A 472 15.54 -17.73 -8.31
C ILE A 472 14.87 -19.08 -8.05
N THR A 473 14.58 -19.36 -6.78
CA THR A 473 13.78 -20.52 -6.40
C THR A 473 12.30 -20.22 -6.60
N VAL A 474 11.61 -21.09 -7.34
CA VAL A 474 10.16 -21.04 -7.53
C VAL A 474 9.49 -22.22 -6.85
N PRO A 475 8.26 -22.05 -6.32
CA PRO A 475 7.48 -23.16 -5.80
C PRO A 475 7.13 -24.17 -6.89
N GLU A 476 6.95 -25.43 -6.52
CA GLU A 476 6.43 -26.45 -7.42
C GLU A 476 4.99 -26.11 -7.87
N ILE A 477 4.60 -26.59 -9.06
CA ILE A 477 3.24 -26.43 -9.55
C ILE A 477 2.28 -27.17 -8.59
N ALA A 478 1.36 -26.44 -7.99
CA ALA A 478 0.32 -27.03 -7.16
C ALA A 478 -0.93 -27.31 -7.98
N LEU A 479 -1.42 -28.55 -7.93
CA LEU A 479 -2.66 -28.99 -8.56
C LEU A 479 -3.64 -29.47 -7.48
N VAL A 480 -4.71 -28.71 -7.25
CA VAL A 480 -5.74 -29.05 -6.27
C VAL A 480 -7.05 -29.30 -7.00
N THR A 481 -7.67 -30.47 -6.82
CA THR A 481 -8.95 -30.75 -7.49
C THR A 481 -10.04 -29.83 -6.98
N VAL A 482 -10.79 -29.17 -7.87
CA VAL A 482 -11.91 -28.31 -7.45
C VAL A 482 -12.99 -29.20 -6.81
N PRO A 483 -13.40 -28.93 -5.55
CA PRO A 483 -14.43 -29.71 -4.87
C PRO A 483 -15.72 -29.79 -5.69
N LYS A 484 -16.35 -30.97 -5.75
CA LYS A 484 -17.56 -31.17 -6.58
C LYS A 484 -18.67 -30.18 -6.26
N ALA A 485 -18.84 -29.83 -4.97
CA ALA A 485 -19.84 -28.88 -4.51
C ALA A 485 -19.63 -27.45 -5.05
N TRP A 486 -18.42 -27.08 -5.45
CA TRP A 486 -18.08 -25.74 -5.93
C TRP A 486 -18.33 -25.57 -7.44
N ARG A 487 -18.40 -26.67 -8.20
CA ARG A 487 -18.36 -26.64 -9.68
C ARG A 487 -19.62 -26.04 -10.33
N SER A 488 -20.70 -25.89 -9.58
CA SER A 488 -21.98 -25.38 -10.07
C SER A 488 -22.24 -23.91 -9.72
N GLU A 489 -21.31 -23.24 -9.05
CA GLU A 489 -21.44 -21.85 -8.63
C GLU A 489 -20.16 -21.05 -8.96
N PRO A 490 -20.22 -19.70 -8.95
CA PRO A 490 -19.02 -18.90 -9.13
C PRO A 490 -17.98 -19.18 -8.03
N ILE A 491 -16.71 -19.20 -8.41
CA ILE A 491 -15.59 -19.39 -7.50
C ILE A 491 -14.89 -18.04 -7.33
N LYS A 492 -14.72 -17.60 -6.08
CA LYS A 492 -13.87 -16.46 -5.76
C LYS A 492 -12.42 -16.89 -5.80
N LEU A 493 -11.63 -16.28 -6.68
CA LEU A 493 -10.17 -16.37 -6.67
C LEU A 493 -9.62 -15.15 -5.94
N SER A 494 -8.56 -15.35 -5.16
CA SER A 494 -7.92 -14.28 -4.41
C SER A 494 -6.40 -14.34 -4.47
N VAL A 495 -5.77 -13.17 -4.49
CA VAL A 495 -4.36 -13.02 -4.14
C VAL A 495 -4.21 -11.90 -3.09
N SER A 496 -3.48 -12.20 -2.03
CA SER A 496 -3.16 -11.24 -0.97
C SER A 496 -1.64 -11.04 -0.89
N ALA A 497 -1.20 -9.79 -0.95
CA ALA A 497 0.15 -9.40 -0.55
C ALA A 497 0.14 -9.16 0.97
N ILE A 498 0.61 -10.17 1.72
CA ILE A 498 0.52 -10.19 3.20
C ILE A 498 1.77 -9.64 3.89
N SER A 499 2.86 -9.51 3.12
CA SER A 499 4.09 -8.79 3.46
C SER A 499 4.63 -8.13 2.19
N ASP A 500 5.67 -7.31 2.33
CA ASP A 500 6.45 -6.79 1.20
C ASP A 500 7.00 -7.88 0.26
N SER A 501 7.15 -9.09 0.77
CA SER A 501 7.90 -10.18 0.17
C SER A 501 7.06 -11.39 -0.24
N LYS A 502 5.76 -11.43 0.07
CA LYS A 502 4.96 -12.66 -0.12
C LYS A 502 3.54 -12.40 -0.64
N TYR A 503 3.23 -13.11 -1.73
CA TYR A 503 1.87 -13.29 -2.24
C TYR A 503 1.30 -14.64 -1.81
N VAL A 504 0.03 -14.65 -1.39
CA VAL A 504 -0.74 -15.86 -1.07
C VAL A 504 -1.95 -15.92 -1.99
N PHE A 505 -2.14 -17.06 -2.65
CA PHE A 505 -3.21 -17.31 -3.61
C PHE A 505 -4.19 -18.33 -3.02
N GLY A 506 -5.48 -18.07 -3.22
CA GLY A 506 -6.53 -18.90 -2.67
C GLY A 506 -7.81 -18.89 -3.48
N ALA A 507 -8.71 -19.80 -3.14
CA ALA A 507 -10.01 -19.95 -3.76
C ALA A 507 -11.09 -20.32 -2.72
N ALA A 508 -12.32 -19.86 -2.96
CA ALA A 508 -13.50 -20.26 -2.19
C ALA A 508 -14.75 -20.22 -3.09
N PRO A 509 -15.84 -20.93 -2.77
CA PRO A 509 -17.14 -20.66 -3.38
C PRO A 509 -17.54 -19.21 -3.09
N ALA A 510 -18.03 -18.50 -4.11
CA ALA A 510 -18.31 -17.08 -3.96
C ALA A 510 -19.49 -16.78 -3.00
N SER A 511 -20.31 -17.79 -2.71
CA SER A 511 -21.40 -17.74 -1.72
C SER A 511 -20.98 -18.16 -0.31
N ARG A 512 -19.85 -18.86 -0.16
CA ARG A 512 -19.36 -19.47 1.09
C ARG A 512 -17.87 -19.19 1.29
N PRO A 513 -17.50 -17.91 1.55
CA PRO A 513 -16.10 -17.51 1.69
C PRO A 513 -15.36 -18.19 2.87
N GLU A 514 -16.09 -18.76 3.83
CA GLU A 514 -15.55 -19.53 4.95
C GLU A 514 -14.92 -20.86 4.53
N GLU A 515 -15.24 -21.40 3.34
CA GLU A 515 -14.61 -22.60 2.76
C GLU A 515 -13.28 -22.26 2.04
N TYR A 516 -12.60 -21.19 2.45
CA TYR A 516 -11.34 -20.75 1.85
C TYR A 516 -10.27 -21.85 1.82
N LEU A 517 -9.67 -22.04 0.65
CA LEU A 517 -8.51 -22.88 0.44
C LEU A 517 -7.34 -22.03 -0.05
N GLU A 518 -6.25 -22.03 0.71
CA GLU A 518 -4.95 -21.59 0.20
C GLU A 518 -4.44 -22.63 -0.81
N ILE A 519 -4.13 -22.17 -2.02
CA ILE A 519 -3.67 -23.05 -3.11
C ILE A 519 -2.14 -22.98 -3.26
N GLY A 520 -1.56 -21.80 -3.06
CA GLY A 520 -0.12 -21.61 -3.19
C GLY A 520 0.33 -20.23 -2.72
N SER A 521 1.64 -20.09 -2.55
CA SER A 521 2.27 -18.80 -2.24
C SER A 521 3.61 -18.68 -2.95
N ALA A 522 4.00 -17.44 -3.23
CA ALA A 522 5.24 -17.12 -3.95
C ALA A 522 5.87 -15.83 -3.42
N ASN A 523 7.18 -15.72 -3.59
CA ASN A 523 7.94 -14.56 -3.16
C ASN A 523 7.78 -13.41 -4.17
N ALA A 524 7.59 -12.18 -3.69
CA ALA A 524 7.48 -10.97 -4.53
C ALA A 524 8.76 -10.66 -5.32
N LEU A 525 9.90 -11.22 -4.92
CA LEU A 525 11.16 -11.20 -5.65
C LEU A 525 11.02 -11.70 -7.09
N ILE A 526 10.12 -12.65 -7.35
CA ILE A 526 9.85 -13.22 -8.70
C ILE A 526 9.40 -12.12 -9.66
N VAL A 527 8.61 -11.16 -9.19
CA VAL A 527 8.03 -10.07 -9.98
C VAL A 527 8.70 -8.72 -9.65
N SER A 528 9.99 -8.75 -9.28
CA SER A 528 10.82 -7.56 -9.08
C SER A 528 12.03 -7.60 -10.03
N GLY A 529 12.15 -6.64 -10.94
CA GLY A 529 13.28 -6.56 -11.89
C GLY A 529 13.34 -7.72 -12.90
N GLY A 530 14.54 -8.18 -13.25
CA GLY A 530 14.75 -9.27 -14.21
C GLY A 530 14.52 -8.83 -15.66
N SER A 531 13.55 -9.43 -16.33
CA SER A 531 13.09 -9.07 -17.67
C SER A 531 12.21 -7.83 -17.71
N GLY A 532 11.72 -7.35 -16.56
CA GLY A 532 10.96 -6.11 -16.42
C GLY A 532 11.62 -5.09 -15.48
N PRO A 533 12.88 -4.66 -15.71
CA PRO A 533 13.57 -3.68 -14.86
C PRO A 533 12.93 -2.29 -14.90
N PHE A 534 12.19 -1.96 -15.97
CA PHE A 534 11.56 -0.65 -16.15
C PHE A 534 10.04 -0.63 -15.92
N THR A 535 9.45 -1.81 -15.75
CA THR A 535 8.02 -2.01 -15.53
C THR A 535 7.72 -2.31 -14.06
N GLY A 536 6.45 -2.47 -13.74
CA GLY A 536 6.00 -2.92 -12.43
C GLY A 536 4.83 -3.87 -12.54
N THR A 537 4.58 -4.58 -11.46
CA THR A 537 3.61 -5.67 -11.39
C THR A 537 2.20 -5.14 -11.63
N ILE A 538 1.45 -5.85 -12.46
CA ILE A 538 0.02 -5.67 -12.68
C ILE A 538 -0.71 -6.93 -12.18
N VAL A 539 -1.90 -6.76 -11.63
CA VAL A 539 -2.73 -7.85 -11.10
C VAL A 539 -4.02 -7.90 -11.86
N GLY A 540 -4.43 -9.07 -12.34
CA GLY A 540 -5.54 -9.15 -13.28
C GLY A 540 -6.13 -10.54 -13.46
N ALA A 541 -7.05 -10.63 -14.42
CA ALA A 541 -7.76 -11.84 -14.80
C ALA A 541 -7.36 -12.27 -16.21
N TYR A 542 -7.32 -13.58 -16.46
CA TYR A 542 -6.98 -14.14 -17.77
C TYR A 542 -7.85 -15.34 -18.15
N ALA A 543 -7.94 -15.61 -19.46
CA ALA A 543 -8.49 -16.85 -20.02
C ALA A 543 -7.67 -17.30 -21.24
N THR A 544 -7.41 -18.60 -21.34
CA THR A 544 -6.59 -19.20 -22.40
C THR A 544 -7.00 -20.65 -22.66
N ASN A 545 -6.78 -21.13 -23.88
CA ASN A 545 -6.87 -22.55 -24.20
C ASN A 545 -5.50 -23.26 -24.21
N ASN A 546 -4.43 -22.56 -23.80
CA ASN A 546 -3.06 -23.07 -23.73
C ASN A 546 -2.59 -23.77 -25.03
N GLY A 547 -2.96 -23.23 -26.19
CA GLY A 547 -2.60 -23.76 -27.52
C GLY A 547 -3.53 -24.87 -28.03
N GLY A 548 -4.61 -25.17 -27.30
CA GLY A 548 -5.63 -26.16 -27.71
C GLY A 548 -6.79 -25.56 -28.50
N ASP A 549 -7.80 -26.38 -28.77
CA ASP A 549 -9.01 -25.99 -29.53
C ASP A 549 -10.17 -25.49 -28.64
N GLY A 550 -9.90 -25.28 -27.34
CA GLY A 550 -10.88 -24.81 -26.38
C GLY A 550 -11.35 -23.38 -26.68
N MET A 551 -12.66 -23.14 -26.57
CA MET A 551 -13.30 -21.85 -26.86
C MET A 551 -14.26 -21.41 -25.74
N THR A 552 -14.23 -22.08 -24.59
CA THR A 552 -15.14 -21.78 -23.47
C THR A 552 -14.80 -20.40 -22.88
N PRO A 553 -15.71 -19.42 -22.89
CA PRO A 553 -15.48 -18.12 -22.26
C PRO A 553 -15.54 -18.24 -20.73
N ALA A 554 -14.82 -17.35 -20.05
CA ALA A 554 -14.89 -17.16 -18.61
C ALA A 554 -15.56 -15.83 -18.26
N TYR A 555 -16.39 -15.83 -17.22
CA TYR A 555 -17.15 -14.66 -16.79
C TYR A 555 -16.69 -14.22 -15.41
N PHE A 556 -16.09 -13.03 -15.32
CA PHE A 556 -15.53 -12.47 -14.11
C PHE A 556 -16.46 -11.41 -13.52
N SER A 557 -16.70 -11.44 -12.22
CA SER A 557 -17.56 -10.47 -11.53
C SER A 557 -16.96 -10.08 -10.19
N ARG A 558 -17.50 -9.04 -9.56
CA ARG A 558 -17.06 -8.55 -8.26
C ARG A 558 -15.54 -8.36 -8.20
N TRP A 559 -14.98 -7.63 -9.16
CA TRP A 559 -13.56 -7.29 -9.17
C TRP A 559 -13.28 -6.32 -8.02
N ARG A 560 -12.44 -6.73 -7.08
CA ARG A 560 -12.06 -5.96 -5.90
C ARG A 560 -10.55 -5.91 -5.77
N TYR A 561 -10.01 -4.70 -5.69
CA TYR A 561 -8.63 -4.46 -5.29
C TYR A 561 -8.66 -3.52 -4.09
N THR A 562 -8.18 -3.98 -2.95
CA THR A 562 -8.22 -3.20 -1.72
C THR A 562 -6.82 -3.17 -1.12
N PRO A 563 -6.10 -2.03 -1.20
CA PRO A 563 -4.92 -1.83 -0.40
C PRO A 563 -5.25 -2.04 1.08
N PHE A 564 -4.41 -2.74 1.84
CA PHE A 564 -4.63 -2.88 3.29
C PHE A 564 -4.52 -1.53 4.01
N ASN A 565 -3.80 -0.57 3.41
CA ASN A 565 -3.81 0.82 3.83
C ASN A 565 -5.14 1.54 3.52
N PHE A 566 -6.00 1.06 2.61
CA PHE A 566 -7.26 1.73 2.25
C PHE A 566 -8.45 1.40 3.12
N VAL A 567 -8.40 0.28 3.86
CA VAL A 567 -9.29 0.11 5.02
C VAL A 567 -8.89 1.09 6.15
N LEU A 568 -7.71 1.72 6.04
CA LEU A 568 -7.17 2.69 6.99
C LEU A 568 -7.21 4.14 6.49
N LEU A 569 -7.20 4.39 5.17
CA LEU A 569 -7.13 5.74 4.57
C LEU A 569 -8.49 6.41 4.34
N GLY A 570 -9.61 5.69 4.52
CA GLY A 570 -10.93 6.30 4.66
C GLY A 570 -11.10 7.17 5.92
N ASN A 571 -10.07 7.27 6.78
CA ASN A 571 -10.08 8.16 7.94
C ASN A 571 -8.68 8.55 8.45
N MET A 572 -7.67 8.69 7.57
CA MET A 572 -6.39 9.30 7.98
C MET A 572 -6.47 10.82 7.95
N SER A 573 -7.30 11.38 8.83
CA SER A 573 -7.02 12.67 9.43
C SER A 573 -6.43 12.41 10.82
N ASN A 574 -5.21 12.91 11.05
CA ASN A 574 -4.52 12.99 12.33
C ASN A 574 -4.37 11.68 13.12
N VAL A 575 -3.35 10.88 12.79
CA VAL A 575 -2.81 9.93 13.78
C VAL A 575 -2.08 10.74 14.83
N ASP A 576 -2.78 11.03 15.93
CA ASP A 576 -2.15 11.52 17.14
C ASP A 576 -1.26 10.40 17.72
N THR A 577 0.06 10.60 17.62
CA THR A 577 1.06 9.70 18.20
C THR A 577 1.41 10.07 19.64
N SER A 578 0.72 11.06 20.24
CA SER A 578 0.87 11.43 21.65
C SER A 578 0.26 10.34 22.55
N ILE A 579 1.04 9.31 22.80
CA ILE A 579 0.82 8.40 23.92
C ILE A 579 1.97 8.64 24.88
N GLY A 580 1.66 8.92 26.15
CA GLY A 580 2.66 9.04 27.20
C GLY A 580 3.63 7.85 27.15
N ALA A 581 4.93 8.14 27.08
CA ALA A 581 5.96 7.17 26.74
C ALA A 581 6.31 6.16 27.87
N ARG A 582 5.55 6.11 28.96
CA ARG A 582 5.90 5.32 30.15
C ARG A 582 4.69 4.93 31.00
N THR A 583 4.86 3.84 31.75
CA THR A 583 4.02 3.44 32.88
C THR A 583 3.87 4.56 33.91
N THR A 584 2.77 4.56 34.66
CA THR A 584 2.54 5.43 35.82
C THR A 584 2.16 4.61 37.07
N GLY A 585 2.08 5.26 38.23
CA GLY A 585 1.70 4.61 39.49
C GLY A 585 2.55 3.37 39.83
N ALA A 586 1.88 2.34 40.36
CA ALA A 586 2.54 1.09 40.77
C ALA A 586 3.22 0.35 39.61
N ALA A 587 2.68 0.45 38.38
CA ALA A 587 3.33 -0.08 37.18
C ALA A 587 4.67 0.59 36.87
N ALA A 588 4.83 1.88 37.18
CA ALA A 588 6.11 2.56 37.03
C ALA A 588 7.16 2.01 38.00
N ASP A 589 6.77 1.80 39.26
CA ASP A 589 7.66 1.22 40.28
C ASP A 589 8.04 -0.23 39.95
N PHE A 590 7.10 -1.02 39.43
CA PHE A 590 7.36 -2.40 39.05
C PHE A 590 8.23 -2.51 37.80
N ALA A 591 7.99 -1.67 36.78
CA ALA A 591 8.83 -1.57 35.59
C ALA A 591 10.26 -1.13 35.95
N ALA A 592 10.43 -0.16 36.85
CA ALA A 592 11.73 0.29 37.31
C ALA A 592 12.51 -0.82 38.05
N LYS A 593 11.84 -1.65 38.86
CA LYS A 593 12.47 -2.81 39.51
C LYS A 593 12.96 -3.88 38.51
N HIS A 594 12.44 -3.86 37.28
CA HIS A 594 12.77 -4.80 36.22
C HIS A 594 13.43 -4.08 35.02
N SER A 595 14.05 -2.92 35.20
CA SER A 595 14.70 -2.20 34.09
C SER A 595 16.11 -2.72 33.79
N GLU A 596 16.74 -3.38 34.77
CA GLU A 596 18.10 -3.90 34.63
C GLU A 596 18.18 -4.98 33.53
N GLU A 597 19.31 -5.00 32.83
CA GLU A 597 19.56 -5.93 31.74
C GLU A 597 19.44 -7.38 32.21
N HIS A 598 18.60 -8.16 31.52
CA HIS A 598 18.34 -9.55 31.87
C HIS A 598 18.19 -10.42 30.61
N PRO A 599 18.66 -11.69 30.61
CA PRO A 599 18.53 -12.58 29.45
C PRO A 599 17.10 -12.85 28.99
N LEU A 600 16.14 -12.89 29.93
CA LEU A 600 14.70 -12.95 29.64
C LEU A 600 14.11 -11.53 29.64
N LYS A 601 13.50 -11.12 28.52
CA LYS A 601 12.98 -9.75 28.35
C LYS A 601 11.51 -9.76 27.92
N LEU A 602 10.68 -8.95 28.56
CA LEU A 602 9.31 -8.67 28.13
C LEU A 602 9.25 -7.29 27.47
N TYR A 603 9.02 -7.27 26.16
CA TYR A 603 8.71 -6.04 25.44
C TYR A 603 7.20 -5.78 25.51
N GLY A 604 6.84 -4.61 26.03
CA GLY A 604 5.46 -4.27 26.36
C GLY A 604 5.14 -2.81 26.15
N GLY A 605 3.85 -2.51 25.93
CA GLY A 605 3.31 -1.16 26.04
C GLY A 605 2.41 -1.09 27.28
N TRP A 606 2.65 -0.13 28.17
CA TRP A 606 2.03 -0.03 29.51
C TRP A 606 0.50 -0.09 29.51
N PHE A 607 -0.13 0.42 28.45
CA PHE A 607 -1.58 0.48 28.36
C PHE A 607 -2.22 -0.83 27.87
N CYS A 608 -1.43 -1.75 27.29
CA CYS A 608 -1.91 -2.92 26.59
C CYS A 608 -2.39 -4.02 27.57
N PRO A 609 -3.66 -4.46 27.51
CA PRO A 609 -4.17 -5.49 28.41
C PRO A 609 -3.54 -6.87 28.14
N PHE A 610 -3.12 -7.14 26.90
CA PHE A 610 -2.44 -8.39 26.55
C PHE A 610 -1.03 -8.47 27.15
N VAL A 611 -0.32 -7.34 27.25
CA VAL A 611 0.96 -7.26 27.95
C VAL A 611 0.78 -7.51 29.43
N GLN A 612 -0.26 -6.90 30.02
CA GLN A 612 -0.54 -7.07 31.45
C GLN A 612 -0.79 -8.53 31.85
N ARG A 613 -1.39 -9.37 30.98
CA ARG A 613 -1.52 -10.82 31.23
C ARG A 613 -0.16 -11.46 31.51
N SER A 614 0.79 -11.31 30.57
CA SER A 614 2.12 -11.87 30.70
C SER A 614 2.89 -11.26 31.88
N TRP A 615 2.68 -9.97 32.15
CA TRP A 615 3.33 -9.28 33.26
C TRP A 615 2.84 -9.76 34.63
N ILE A 616 1.53 -10.04 34.77
CA ILE A 616 0.96 -10.67 35.98
C ILE A 616 1.57 -12.06 36.19
N VAL A 617 1.72 -12.88 35.14
CA VAL A 617 2.33 -14.22 35.26
C VAL A 617 3.78 -14.13 35.74
N LEU A 618 4.57 -13.21 35.17
CA LEU A 618 5.96 -12.98 35.61
C LEU A 618 6.02 -12.55 37.09
N HIS A 619 5.12 -11.68 37.53
CA HIS A 619 5.02 -11.23 38.92
C HIS A 619 4.64 -12.38 39.86
N GLU A 620 3.55 -13.10 39.57
CA GLU A 620 3.05 -14.21 40.37
C GLU A 620 4.09 -15.32 40.53
N LYS A 621 4.74 -15.69 39.43
CA LYS A 621 5.77 -16.73 39.42
C LYS A 621 7.13 -16.22 39.87
N GLN A 622 7.26 -14.94 40.23
CA GLN A 622 8.50 -14.32 40.69
C GLN A 622 9.68 -14.60 39.72
N ILE A 623 9.41 -14.53 38.42
CA ILE A 623 10.40 -14.84 37.38
C ILE A 623 11.29 -13.60 37.16
N PRO A 624 12.61 -13.70 37.37
CA PRO A 624 13.53 -12.61 37.02
C PRO A 624 13.44 -12.30 35.51
N HIS A 625 13.25 -11.04 35.17
CA HIS A 625 13.12 -10.56 33.80
C HIS A 625 13.48 -9.09 33.69
N GLN A 626 13.72 -8.64 32.46
CA GLN A 626 13.76 -7.22 32.11
C GLN A 626 12.41 -6.83 31.48
N TYR A 627 11.85 -5.70 31.88
CA TYR A 627 10.73 -5.06 31.20
C TYR A 627 11.23 -3.95 30.30
N ILE A 628 10.86 -4.00 29.02
CA ILE A 628 11.22 -2.99 28.02
C ILE A 628 9.94 -2.34 27.52
N GLU A 629 9.76 -1.08 27.93
CA GLU A 629 8.66 -0.25 27.46
C GLU A 629 8.91 0.14 25.99
N ILE A 630 7.95 -0.17 25.12
CA ILE A 630 7.96 0.23 23.72
C ILE A 630 6.64 0.88 23.36
N ASN A 631 6.70 1.88 22.47
CA ASN A 631 5.50 2.44 21.87
C ASN A 631 5.09 1.55 20.68
N PRO A 632 4.00 0.77 20.74
CA PRO A 632 3.62 -0.13 19.66
C PRO A 632 3.15 0.61 18.38
N TYR A 633 2.97 1.94 18.45
CA TYR A 633 2.67 2.81 17.31
C TYR A 633 3.91 3.53 16.76
N LYS A 634 5.05 3.48 17.47
CA LYS A 634 6.36 3.99 17.03
C LYS A 634 7.41 2.90 17.29
N LYS A 635 7.43 1.91 16.41
CA LYS A 635 8.15 0.65 16.61
C LYS A 635 9.65 0.84 16.42
N ASP A 636 10.42 0.40 17.40
CA ASP A 636 11.89 0.44 17.38
C ASP A 636 12.44 -0.58 16.34
N PRO A 637 13.44 -0.21 15.51
CA PRO A 637 14.00 -1.11 14.50
C PRO A 637 14.61 -2.40 15.06
N GLU A 638 15.27 -2.35 16.23
CA GLU A 638 15.84 -3.54 16.87
C GLU A 638 14.74 -4.46 17.39
N PHE A 639 13.65 -3.88 17.91
CA PHE A 639 12.45 -4.64 18.25
C PHE A 639 11.81 -5.31 17.02
N LEU A 640 11.75 -4.62 15.88
CA LEU A 640 11.19 -5.17 14.63
C LEU A 640 12.03 -6.29 14.03
N LYS A 641 13.37 -6.22 14.15
CA LYS A 641 14.25 -7.34 13.78
C LYS A 641 13.93 -8.60 14.58
N MET A 642 13.63 -8.45 15.87
CA MET A 642 13.26 -9.55 16.75
C MET A 642 11.83 -10.04 16.51
N ASN A 643 10.86 -9.14 16.35
CA ASN A 643 9.48 -9.48 16.04
C ASN A 643 8.97 -8.65 14.85
N PRO A 644 9.04 -9.20 13.62
CA PRO A 644 8.59 -8.49 12.41
C PRO A 644 7.10 -8.12 12.41
N ARG A 645 6.26 -8.79 13.20
CA ARG A 645 4.84 -8.41 13.37
C ARG A 645 4.72 -7.09 14.16
N GLY A 646 5.73 -6.78 14.99
CA GLY A 646 5.78 -5.60 15.82
C GLY A 646 4.59 -5.50 16.78
N LEU A 647 4.12 -6.63 17.28
CA LEU A 647 3.00 -6.73 18.23
C LEU A 647 3.53 -6.98 19.65
N VAL A 648 2.79 -6.52 20.65
CA VAL A 648 3.08 -6.76 22.08
C VAL A 648 1.96 -7.56 22.73
N PRO A 649 2.25 -8.45 23.70
CA PRO A 649 3.57 -8.73 24.28
C PRO A 649 4.48 -9.51 23.34
N THR A 650 5.79 -9.25 23.47
CA THR A 650 6.85 -10.12 22.93
C THR A 650 7.77 -10.51 24.08
N LEU A 651 7.90 -11.81 24.34
CA LEU A 651 8.85 -12.35 25.30
C LEU A 651 10.10 -12.81 24.54
N ALA A 652 11.23 -12.17 24.77
CA ALA A 652 12.52 -12.61 24.25
C ALA A 652 13.12 -13.64 25.20
N VAL A 653 13.08 -14.90 24.77
CA VAL A 653 13.54 -16.05 25.55
C VAL A 653 15.01 -16.32 25.24
N PRO A 654 15.89 -16.41 26.24
CA PRO A 654 17.30 -16.71 26.01
C PRO A 654 17.48 -18.17 25.55
N VAL A 655 18.31 -18.37 24.51
CA VAL A 655 18.70 -19.70 24.00
C VAL A 655 19.93 -20.24 24.74
N ASP A 656 20.77 -19.33 25.26
CA ASP A 656 21.94 -19.66 26.07
C ASP A 656 21.88 -18.97 27.44
N VAL A 657 22.66 -19.47 28.40
CA VAL A 657 22.67 -19.00 29.80
C VAL A 657 23.09 -17.52 29.94
N LYS A 658 23.83 -16.99 28.96
CA LYS A 658 24.30 -15.59 28.94
C LYS A 658 23.32 -14.65 28.24
N GLY A 659 22.33 -15.17 27.51
CA GLY A 659 21.37 -14.39 26.75
C GLY A 659 21.94 -13.75 25.48
N ASN A 660 23.03 -14.28 24.92
CA ASN A 660 23.63 -13.72 23.70
C ASN A 660 22.77 -13.99 22.46
N GLU A 661 22.05 -15.12 22.46
CA GLU A 661 21.02 -15.43 21.47
C GLU A 661 19.64 -15.50 22.16
N GLN A 662 18.64 -14.86 21.54
CA GLN A 662 17.25 -14.82 22.02
C GLN A 662 16.28 -15.25 20.92
N ARG A 663 15.20 -15.93 21.31
CA ARG A 663 14.08 -16.29 20.43
C ARG A 663 12.78 -15.64 20.91
N PRO A 664 12.01 -15.00 20.02
CA PRO A 664 10.77 -14.34 20.40
C PRO A 664 9.63 -15.35 20.58
N LEU A 665 8.83 -15.14 21.62
CA LEU A 665 7.47 -15.69 21.76
C LEU A 665 6.47 -14.53 21.77
N TYR A 666 5.35 -14.72 21.09
CA TYR A 666 4.25 -13.77 20.96
C TYR A 666 2.92 -14.48 21.23
N ASP A 667 1.84 -13.71 21.33
CA ASP A 667 0.52 -14.12 21.89
C ASP A 667 0.55 -14.25 23.42
N SER A 668 -0.21 -13.39 24.11
CA SER A 668 -0.23 -13.34 25.57
C SER A 668 -0.63 -14.66 26.25
N THR A 669 -1.46 -15.47 25.59
CA THR A 669 -1.90 -16.78 26.12
C THR A 669 -0.77 -17.79 26.00
N VAL A 670 -0.13 -17.85 24.83
CA VAL A 670 1.02 -18.74 24.57
C VAL A 670 2.20 -18.36 25.47
N VAL A 671 2.50 -17.07 25.58
CA VAL A 671 3.54 -16.55 26.49
C VAL A 671 3.25 -16.94 27.94
N SER A 672 1.99 -16.79 28.39
CA SER A 672 1.61 -17.14 29.76
C SER A 672 1.71 -18.65 30.04
N GLU A 673 1.28 -19.50 29.11
CA GLU A 673 1.45 -20.96 29.24
C GLU A 673 2.92 -21.37 29.20
N TYR A 674 3.73 -20.77 28.31
CA TYR A 674 5.17 -20.99 28.28
C TYR A 674 5.83 -20.64 29.62
N LEU A 675 5.49 -19.49 30.21
CA LEU A 675 6.03 -19.08 31.51
C LEU A 675 5.58 -20.02 32.64
N GLU A 676 4.34 -20.51 32.60
CA GLU A 676 3.86 -21.51 33.56
C GLU A 676 4.63 -22.83 33.46
N GLU A 677 4.90 -23.30 32.25
CA GLU A 677 5.57 -24.58 31.99
C GLU A 677 7.10 -24.51 32.19
N ALA A 678 7.76 -23.49 31.63
CA ALA A 678 9.21 -23.34 31.68
C ALA A 678 9.72 -23.01 33.09
N TYR A 679 8.87 -22.43 33.94
CA TYR A 679 9.19 -22.01 35.31
C TYR A 679 8.33 -22.78 36.34
N ALA A 680 8.20 -24.09 36.13
CA ALA A 680 7.44 -25.00 36.99
C ALA A 680 8.20 -25.49 38.25
N GLY A 681 9.48 -25.13 38.42
CA GLY A 681 10.28 -25.59 39.56
C GLY A 681 9.98 -24.87 40.87
N ASN A 682 10.31 -25.50 42.00
CA ASN A 682 10.07 -24.97 43.37
C ASN A 682 10.80 -23.66 43.72
N ASN A 683 11.66 -23.15 42.83
CA ASN A 683 12.38 -21.89 43.00
C ASN A 683 11.56 -20.67 42.53
N TYR A 684 10.39 -20.90 41.94
CA TYR A 684 9.50 -19.87 41.42
C TYR A 684 8.20 -19.85 42.23
N GLY A 685 7.38 -18.82 42.00
CA GLY A 685 6.08 -18.66 42.61
C GLY A 685 5.08 -19.77 42.24
N PRO A 686 3.86 -19.70 42.80
CA PRO A 686 2.88 -20.80 42.71
C PRO A 686 2.51 -21.15 41.26
N HIS A 687 2.05 -22.40 41.08
CA HIS A 687 1.43 -22.85 39.84
C HIS A 687 0.13 -22.10 39.57
N LEU A 688 -0.02 -21.60 38.34
CA LEU A 688 -1.24 -20.91 37.89
C LEU A 688 -2.18 -21.84 37.12
N LEU A 689 -1.78 -23.09 36.90
CA LEU A 689 -2.64 -24.15 36.36
C LEU A 689 -2.72 -25.34 37.34
N PRO A 690 -3.84 -26.06 37.38
CA PRO A 690 -3.97 -27.25 38.22
C PRO A 690 -3.13 -28.41 37.67
N GLU A 691 -2.68 -29.27 38.59
CA GLU A 691 -1.88 -30.46 38.25
C GLU A 691 -2.69 -31.48 37.43
N ALA A 692 -3.95 -31.71 37.80
CA ALA A 692 -4.82 -32.67 37.14
C ALA A 692 -5.06 -32.28 35.68
N ALA A 693 -4.81 -33.22 34.76
CA ALA A 693 -4.89 -32.98 33.32
C ALA A 693 -6.28 -32.50 32.87
N TYR A 694 -7.35 -33.04 33.47
CA TYR A 694 -8.73 -32.63 33.18
C TYR A 694 -8.97 -31.17 33.56
N ASP A 695 -8.60 -30.77 34.77
CA ASP A 695 -8.83 -29.39 35.24
C ASP A 695 -7.98 -28.40 34.44
N ARG A 696 -6.78 -28.79 33.99
CA ARG A 696 -5.94 -27.98 33.11
C ARG A 696 -6.59 -27.77 31.74
N ALA A 697 -7.18 -28.82 31.18
CA ALA A 697 -7.96 -28.72 29.95
C ALA A 697 -9.20 -27.83 30.15
N ARG A 698 -9.88 -27.93 31.29
CA ARG A 698 -11.00 -27.05 31.65
C ARG A 698 -10.55 -25.59 31.72
N CYS A 699 -9.39 -25.27 32.29
CA CYS A 699 -8.84 -23.91 32.26
C CYS A 699 -8.66 -23.41 30.83
N ARG A 700 -8.08 -24.22 29.93
CA ARG A 700 -7.89 -23.85 28.52
C ARG A 700 -9.21 -23.54 27.79
N LEU A 701 -10.29 -24.29 28.07
CA LEU A 701 -11.61 -24.00 27.51
C LEU A 701 -12.14 -22.63 27.96
N TRP A 702 -11.94 -22.27 29.23
CA TRP A 702 -12.41 -20.98 29.75
C TRP A 702 -11.51 -19.81 29.35
N ILE A 703 -10.22 -20.05 29.17
CA ILE A 703 -9.29 -19.11 28.52
C ILE A 703 -9.73 -18.86 27.07
N ASP A 704 -10.09 -19.90 26.33
CA ASP A 704 -10.65 -19.74 24.98
C ASP A 704 -11.96 -18.95 24.99
N HIS A 705 -12.89 -19.23 25.91
CA HIS A 705 -14.13 -18.43 26.05
C HIS A 705 -13.82 -16.96 26.32
N ILE A 706 -12.86 -16.65 27.18
CA ILE A 706 -12.43 -15.27 27.41
C ILE A 706 -11.92 -14.64 26.10
N ASN A 707 -11.02 -15.32 25.39
CA ASN A 707 -10.39 -14.81 24.18
C ASN A 707 -11.34 -14.71 22.98
N SER A 708 -12.29 -15.64 22.84
CA SER A 708 -13.17 -15.76 21.68
C SER A 708 -14.54 -15.10 21.88
N ARG A 709 -14.96 -14.85 23.12
CA ARG A 709 -16.28 -14.28 23.46
C ARG A 709 -16.19 -13.00 24.27
N VAL A 710 -15.52 -13.03 25.43
CA VAL A 710 -15.50 -11.88 26.35
C VAL A 710 -14.70 -10.70 25.78
N VAL A 711 -13.47 -10.93 25.32
CA VAL A 711 -12.59 -9.87 24.81
C VAL A 711 -13.16 -9.23 23.53
N PRO A 712 -13.64 -9.98 22.53
CA PRO A 712 -14.32 -9.39 21.37
C PRO A 712 -15.55 -8.57 21.75
N ALA A 713 -16.38 -9.05 22.68
CA ALA A 713 -17.56 -8.31 23.14
C ALA A 713 -17.19 -7.03 23.90
N PHE A 714 -16.12 -7.04 24.70
CA PHE A 714 -15.59 -5.83 25.33
C PHE A 714 -15.23 -4.77 24.29
N TYR A 715 -14.48 -5.15 23.25
CA TYR A 715 -14.06 -4.20 22.22
C TYR A 715 -15.23 -3.75 21.34
N LYS A 716 -16.16 -4.64 21.01
CA LYS A 716 -17.42 -4.30 20.32
C LYS A 716 -18.23 -3.27 21.11
N PHE A 717 -18.30 -3.42 22.42
CA PHE A 717 -19.02 -2.48 23.29
C PHE A 717 -18.29 -1.15 23.41
N ILE A 718 -16.98 -1.13 23.69
CA ILE A 718 -16.23 0.12 23.87
C ILE A 718 -16.04 0.86 22.53
N GLN A 719 -16.05 0.19 21.38
CA GLN A 719 -15.99 0.82 20.05
C GLN A 719 -17.36 1.14 19.46
N HIS A 720 -18.45 0.95 20.22
CA HIS A 720 -19.77 1.33 19.73
C HIS A 720 -19.87 2.85 19.52
N THR A 721 -20.35 3.25 18.35
CA THR A 721 -20.73 4.63 18.02
C THR A 721 -22.18 4.64 17.51
N PRO A 722 -22.92 5.77 17.58
CA PRO A 722 -24.32 5.83 17.17
C PRO A 722 -24.60 5.38 15.73
N GLU A 723 -23.60 5.39 14.85
CA GLU A 723 -23.70 5.02 13.44
C GLU A 723 -23.64 3.51 13.20
N LYS A 724 -23.33 2.69 14.22
CA LYS A 724 -23.27 1.22 14.09
C LYS A 724 -24.68 0.64 13.89
N GLU A 725 -24.79 -0.39 13.04
CA GLU A 725 -26.06 -1.08 12.74
C GLU A 725 -26.72 -1.77 13.95
N TYR A 726 -25.99 -1.92 15.06
CA TYR A 726 -26.50 -2.46 16.32
C TYR A 726 -26.56 -1.39 17.40
N SER A 727 -27.58 -1.46 18.26
CA SER A 727 -27.72 -0.60 19.44
C SER A 727 -26.61 -0.84 20.47
N ILE A 728 -26.30 0.18 21.27
CA ILE A 728 -25.37 0.05 22.39
C ILE A 728 -25.87 -0.95 23.43
N GLU A 729 -27.19 -1.04 23.65
CA GLU A 729 -27.84 -2.00 24.56
C GLU A 729 -27.51 -3.44 24.13
N LYS A 730 -27.67 -3.76 22.85
CA LYS A 730 -27.30 -5.08 22.31
C LYS A 730 -25.83 -5.43 22.54
N ALA A 731 -24.91 -4.48 22.36
CA ALA A 731 -23.49 -4.71 22.61
C ALA A 731 -23.18 -4.92 24.10
N ARG A 732 -23.84 -4.13 24.96
CA ARG A 732 -23.77 -4.26 26.42
C ARG A 732 -24.30 -5.63 26.87
N ASP A 733 -25.48 -6.01 26.42
CA ASP A 733 -26.14 -7.26 26.78
C ASP A 733 -25.32 -8.48 26.35
N GLU A 734 -24.71 -8.44 25.16
CA GLU A 734 -23.81 -9.48 24.66
C GLU A 734 -22.56 -9.62 25.55
N PHE A 735 -21.94 -8.50 25.93
CA PHE A 735 -20.80 -8.50 26.84
C PHE A 735 -21.17 -9.05 28.22
N LEU A 736 -22.25 -8.55 28.82
CA LEU A 736 -22.74 -9.00 30.13
C LEU A 736 -23.16 -10.48 30.12
N ALA A 737 -23.74 -10.97 29.02
CA ALA A 737 -24.07 -12.39 28.87
C ALA A 737 -22.81 -13.26 28.92
N HIS A 738 -21.73 -12.89 28.23
CA HIS A 738 -20.48 -13.65 28.26
C HIS A 738 -19.79 -13.62 29.63
N ILE A 739 -19.90 -12.51 30.38
CA ILE A 739 -19.45 -12.44 31.78
C ILE A 739 -20.26 -13.38 32.67
N LYS A 740 -21.60 -13.40 32.53
CA LYS A 740 -22.45 -14.34 33.28
C LYS A 740 -22.12 -15.79 32.96
N THR A 741 -21.90 -16.13 31.69
CA THR A 741 -21.50 -17.49 31.28
C THR A 741 -20.19 -17.93 31.94
N LEU A 742 -19.17 -17.05 31.98
CA LEU A 742 -17.91 -17.33 32.66
C LEU A 742 -18.13 -17.48 34.18
N THR A 743 -18.92 -16.59 34.77
CA THR A 743 -19.15 -16.53 36.22
C THR A 743 -19.90 -17.76 36.73
N ALA A 744 -20.85 -18.28 35.96
CA ALA A 744 -21.58 -19.50 36.27
C ALA A 744 -20.67 -20.75 36.38
N GLN A 745 -19.42 -20.63 35.94
CA GLN A 745 -18.46 -21.72 35.84
C GLN A 745 -17.29 -21.56 36.81
N MET A 746 -17.26 -20.43 37.54
CA MET A 746 -16.41 -20.23 38.70
C MET A 746 -16.86 -21.14 39.84
N ASP A 747 -15.90 -21.59 40.62
CA ASP A 747 -16.17 -22.31 41.87
C ASP A 747 -17.03 -21.47 42.83
N SER A 748 -17.94 -22.13 43.55
CA SER A 748 -18.94 -21.49 44.42
C SER A 748 -18.38 -20.92 45.73
N GLU A 749 -17.23 -21.42 46.23
CA GLU A 749 -16.60 -20.90 47.45
C GLU A 749 -15.74 -19.67 47.15
N GLY A 750 -15.06 -19.67 45.99
CA GLY A 750 -14.25 -18.54 45.52
C GLY A 750 -13.08 -18.17 46.46
N PRO A 751 -12.45 -17.01 46.24
CA PRO A 751 -12.88 -15.92 45.35
C PRO A 751 -12.51 -16.11 43.87
N TRP A 752 -11.62 -17.04 43.52
CA TRP A 752 -11.06 -17.22 42.18
C TRP A 752 -11.84 -18.23 41.32
N PHE A 753 -11.53 -18.29 40.02
CA PHE A 753 -12.19 -19.21 39.10
C PHE A 753 -12.14 -20.67 39.57
N LEU A 754 -10.98 -21.11 40.10
CA LEU A 754 -10.77 -22.44 40.68
C LEU A 754 -10.95 -22.47 42.21
N GLY A 755 -11.79 -21.59 42.76
CA GLY A 755 -12.09 -21.53 44.19
C GLY A 755 -11.03 -20.74 44.94
N LYS A 756 -10.24 -21.44 45.77
CA LYS A 756 -9.23 -20.81 46.63
C LYS A 756 -7.92 -20.49 45.89
N THR A 757 -7.74 -21.01 44.67
CA THR A 757 -6.50 -20.88 43.90
C THR A 757 -6.66 -19.88 42.75
N PHE A 758 -5.78 -18.88 42.73
CA PHE A 758 -5.66 -17.95 41.60
C PHE A 758 -5.02 -18.66 40.41
N SER A 759 -5.64 -18.56 39.25
CA SER A 759 -5.30 -19.35 38.08
C SER A 759 -5.04 -18.50 36.83
N LEU A 760 -4.49 -19.12 35.78
CA LEU A 760 -4.37 -18.46 34.48
C LEU A 760 -5.73 -17.99 33.94
N VAL A 761 -6.85 -18.66 34.26
CA VAL A 761 -8.18 -18.18 33.85
C VAL A 761 -8.45 -16.79 34.42
N ASP A 762 -8.12 -16.57 35.69
CA ASP A 762 -8.27 -15.27 36.36
C ASP A 762 -7.35 -14.21 35.73
N VAL A 763 -6.08 -14.58 35.45
CA VAL A 763 -5.10 -13.72 34.76
C VAL A 763 -5.62 -13.27 33.39
N MET A 764 -6.27 -14.18 32.63
CA MET A 764 -6.71 -13.87 31.27
C MET A 764 -7.82 -12.81 31.22
N ILE A 765 -8.65 -12.67 32.25
CA ILE A 765 -9.73 -11.67 32.27
C ILE A 765 -9.38 -10.42 33.11
N ALA A 766 -8.45 -10.52 34.06
CA ALA A 766 -8.10 -9.44 34.99
C ALA A 766 -7.82 -8.08 34.30
N PRO A 767 -7.05 -7.98 33.20
CA PRO A 767 -6.80 -6.69 32.56
C PRO A 767 -8.07 -5.98 32.05
N TRP A 768 -9.04 -6.71 31.52
CA TRP A 768 -10.31 -6.12 31.07
C TRP A 768 -11.21 -5.75 32.24
N ALA A 769 -11.21 -6.55 33.30
CA ALA A 769 -11.90 -6.23 34.54
C ALA A 769 -11.43 -4.88 35.11
N MET A 770 -10.12 -4.64 35.11
CA MET A 770 -9.54 -3.37 35.59
C MET A 770 -9.80 -2.17 34.70
N ARG A 771 -10.43 -2.39 33.54
CA ARG A 771 -10.76 -1.35 32.55
C ARG A 771 -12.27 -1.15 32.39
N LEU A 772 -13.11 -1.83 33.19
CA LEU A 772 -14.57 -1.70 33.08
C LEU A 772 -15.10 -0.30 33.40
N PHE A 773 -14.39 0.46 34.24
CA PHE A 773 -14.74 1.85 34.54
C PHE A 773 -14.74 2.76 33.30
N LEU A 774 -14.06 2.35 32.22
CA LEU A 774 -14.07 3.07 30.95
C LEU A 774 -15.45 3.11 30.31
N PHE A 775 -16.32 2.13 30.58
CA PHE A 775 -17.69 2.16 30.08
C PHE A 775 -18.52 3.25 30.76
N ASP A 776 -18.35 3.43 32.06
CA ASP A 776 -19.03 4.51 32.81
C ASP A 776 -18.52 5.89 32.38
N HIS A 777 -17.26 5.97 31.96
CA HIS A 777 -16.67 7.20 31.42
C HIS A 777 -17.16 7.51 29.99
N TYR A 778 -17.16 6.51 29.09
CA TYR A 778 -17.32 6.76 27.66
C TYR A 778 -18.69 6.42 27.09
N LYS A 779 -19.46 5.53 27.72
CA LYS A 779 -20.67 4.96 27.12
C LYS A 779 -21.93 5.40 27.85
N PRO A 780 -22.95 5.88 27.12
CA PRO A 780 -24.23 6.23 27.74
C PRO A 780 -24.82 5.00 28.42
N GLY A 781 -25.32 5.17 29.65
CA GLY A 781 -25.83 4.06 30.47
C GLY A 781 -24.76 3.19 31.13
N GLY A 782 -23.47 3.48 30.93
CA GLY A 782 -22.36 2.82 31.61
C GLY A 782 -22.22 1.32 31.33
N LEU A 783 -21.48 0.65 32.22
CA LEU A 783 -21.18 -0.78 32.16
C LEU A 783 -22.45 -1.66 32.24
N GLY A 784 -23.40 -1.28 33.10
CA GLY A 784 -24.66 -2.00 33.30
C GLY A 784 -24.58 -3.29 34.13
N ILE A 785 -23.50 -3.50 34.91
CA ILE A 785 -23.52 -4.53 35.97
C ILE A 785 -24.37 -4.00 37.13
N PRO A 786 -25.39 -4.75 37.61
CA PRO A 786 -26.28 -4.29 38.67
C PRO A 786 -25.58 -4.20 40.02
N SER A 787 -26.10 -3.33 40.89
CA SER A 787 -25.67 -3.24 42.29
C SER A 787 -26.02 -4.53 43.06
N GLU A 788 -25.47 -4.68 44.26
CA GLU A 788 -25.83 -5.78 45.13
C GLU A 788 -27.35 -5.78 45.43
N GLY A 789 -28.01 -6.92 45.23
CA GLY A 789 -29.46 -7.05 45.41
C GLY A 789 -30.32 -6.63 44.21
N GLU A 790 -29.73 -6.08 43.15
CA GLU A 790 -30.46 -5.58 41.96
C GLU A 790 -30.33 -6.51 40.74
N GLY A 791 -29.67 -7.67 40.86
CA GLY A 791 -29.39 -8.57 39.74
C GLY A 791 -30.57 -9.42 39.22
N GLY A 792 -31.75 -9.32 39.82
CA GLY A 792 -32.93 -10.11 39.44
C GLY A 792 -32.66 -11.62 39.47
N ASP A 793 -33.10 -12.35 38.44
CA ASP A 793 -32.89 -13.80 38.32
C ASP A 793 -31.40 -14.19 38.22
N ASP A 794 -30.54 -13.25 37.81
CA ASP A 794 -29.09 -13.45 37.67
C ASP A 794 -28.28 -13.03 38.91
N GLU A 795 -28.93 -12.63 40.02
CA GLU A 795 -28.25 -12.06 41.20
C GLU A 795 -27.19 -12.99 41.79
N ALA A 796 -27.39 -14.31 41.75
CA ALA A 796 -26.39 -15.27 42.20
C ALA A 796 -25.08 -15.18 41.37
N ALA A 797 -25.20 -15.05 40.05
CA ALA A 797 -24.06 -14.86 39.16
C ALA A 797 -23.40 -13.51 39.42
N TRP A 798 -24.17 -12.43 39.52
CA TRP A 798 -23.61 -11.10 39.78
C TRP A 798 -22.93 -10.98 41.15
N LYS A 799 -23.46 -11.63 42.18
CA LYS A 799 -22.82 -11.74 43.49
C LYS A 799 -21.46 -12.43 43.37
N ARG A 800 -21.40 -13.55 42.64
CA ARG A 800 -20.15 -14.30 42.43
C ARG A 800 -19.13 -13.50 41.63
N TRP A 801 -19.58 -12.77 40.60
CA TRP A 801 -18.74 -11.85 39.83
C TRP A 801 -18.18 -10.74 40.72
N ARG A 802 -18.99 -10.10 41.55
CA ARG A 802 -18.55 -9.06 42.50
C ARG A 802 -17.49 -9.59 43.47
N GLN A 803 -17.68 -10.78 44.03
CA GLN A 803 -16.68 -11.43 44.89
C GLN A 803 -15.34 -11.65 44.16
N TRP A 804 -15.37 -12.11 42.90
CA TRP A 804 -14.17 -12.27 42.08
C TRP A 804 -13.53 -10.91 41.75
N TYR A 805 -14.35 -9.92 41.38
CA TYR A 805 -13.92 -8.59 40.99
C TYR A 805 -13.28 -7.81 42.15
N ASP A 806 -13.83 -7.97 43.37
CA ASP A 806 -13.23 -7.38 44.56
C ASP A 806 -11.88 -8.03 44.88
N ALA A 807 -11.78 -9.35 44.75
CA ALA A 807 -10.51 -10.04 44.93
C ALA A 807 -9.47 -9.65 43.87
N ILE A 808 -9.84 -9.46 42.60
CA ILE A 808 -8.89 -9.10 41.55
C ILE A 808 -8.37 -7.67 41.71
N LYS A 809 -9.23 -6.72 42.13
CA LYS A 809 -8.81 -5.35 42.46
C LYS A 809 -7.77 -5.33 43.57
N GLU A 810 -7.89 -6.22 44.54
CA GLU A 810 -6.99 -6.26 45.71
C GLU A 810 -5.68 -7.02 45.47
N ARG A 811 -5.57 -7.77 44.36
CA ARG A 811 -4.40 -8.62 44.09
C ARG A 811 -3.17 -7.80 43.72
N GLN A 812 -2.07 -8.02 44.44
CA GLN A 812 -0.85 -7.22 44.31
C GLN A 812 -0.24 -7.27 42.90
N SER A 813 -0.16 -8.44 42.26
CA SER A 813 0.37 -8.56 40.88
C SER A 813 -0.47 -7.81 39.84
N VAL A 814 -1.78 -7.67 40.08
CA VAL A 814 -2.67 -6.88 39.22
C VAL A 814 -2.44 -5.40 39.44
N LYS A 815 -2.35 -4.95 40.71
CA LYS A 815 -2.06 -3.56 41.07
C LYS A 815 -0.69 -3.10 40.54
N ASP A 816 0.35 -3.90 40.77
CA ASP A 816 1.74 -3.59 40.39
C ASP A 816 1.95 -3.56 38.87
N THR A 817 1.02 -4.09 38.07
CA THR A 817 1.09 -4.10 36.61
C THR A 817 0.05 -3.19 35.96
N LEU A 818 -0.66 -2.38 36.76
CA LEU A 818 -1.68 -1.44 36.32
C LEU A 818 -1.19 0.00 36.49
N SER A 819 -1.28 0.79 35.43
CA SER A 819 -1.00 2.24 35.50
C SER A 819 -2.18 3.01 36.11
N ASP A 820 -2.02 4.30 36.35
CA ASP A 820 -3.09 5.13 36.91
C ASP A 820 -4.30 5.23 35.96
N GLY A 821 -5.50 5.28 36.55
CA GLY A 821 -6.78 5.26 35.81
C GLY A 821 -6.91 6.35 34.74
N ASP A 822 -6.47 7.57 35.05
CA ASP A 822 -6.55 8.72 34.14
C ASP A 822 -5.77 8.50 32.83
N ALA A 823 -4.64 7.79 32.92
CA ALA A 823 -3.83 7.45 31.75
C ALA A 823 -4.60 6.49 30.82
N TYR A 824 -5.36 5.55 31.37
CA TYR A 824 -6.22 4.66 30.58
C TYR A 824 -7.39 5.41 29.93
N ILE A 825 -7.97 6.42 30.60
CA ILE A 825 -9.00 7.27 29.99
C ILE A 825 -8.44 7.89 28.71
N GLU A 826 -7.31 8.60 28.79
CA GLU A 826 -6.68 9.25 27.64
C GLU A 826 -6.40 8.27 26.50
N VAL A 827 -5.77 7.13 26.81
CA VAL A 827 -5.41 6.11 25.81
C VAL A 827 -6.62 5.40 25.22
N TYR A 828 -7.67 5.11 26.00
CA TYR A 828 -8.85 4.41 25.50
C TYR A 828 -9.85 5.33 24.81
N LYS A 829 -9.67 6.65 24.84
CA LYS A 829 -10.48 7.61 24.07
C LYS A 829 -10.60 7.22 22.60
N ARG A 830 -9.48 6.83 21.98
CA ARG A 830 -9.46 6.37 20.57
C ARG A 830 -10.21 5.06 20.33
N TYR A 831 -10.30 4.18 21.32
CA TYR A 831 -11.16 3.00 21.23
C TYR A 831 -12.62 3.42 21.42
N ALA A 832 -12.91 4.28 22.39
CA ALA A 832 -14.24 4.81 22.66
C ALA A 832 -14.87 5.53 21.47
N GLU A 833 -14.07 6.29 20.72
CA GLU A 833 -14.47 7.03 19.51
C GLU A 833 -14.39 6.19 18.23
N ASP A 834 -14.01 4.90 18.32
CA ASP A 834 -13.80 3.99 17.19
C ASP A 834 -12.75 4.47 16.15
N LYS A 835 -11.79 5.29 16.58
CA LYS A 835 -10.71 5.87 15.74
C LYS A 835 -9.35 5.22 15.92
N THR A 836 -9.22 4.26 16.83
CA THR A 836 -7.94 3.59 17.12
C THR A 836 -7.40 2.82 15.90
N ASN A 837 -6.09 2.89 15.67
CA ASN A 837 -5.39 2.11 14.64
C ASN A 837 -4.69 0.87 15.20
N SER A 838 -5.04 0.43 16.42
CA SER A 838 -4.57 -0.86 16.92
C SER A 838 -5.14 -2.03 16.11
N GLY A 839 -4.39 -3.13 15.99
CA GLY A 839 -4.89 -4.32 15.30
C GLY A 839 -6.20 -4.86 15.88
N VAL A 840 -6.38 -4.73 17.20
CA VAL A 840 -7.64 -5.07 17.89
C VAL A 840 -8.79 -4.14 17.47
N GLY A 841 -8.52 -2.84 17.38
CA GLY A 841 -9.49 -1.86 16.95
C GLY A 841 -9.94 -2.08 15.50
N GLN A 842 -8.98 -2.37 14.63
CA GLN A 842 -9.20 -2.70 13.23
C GLN A 842 -9.98 -4.01 13.08
N ALA A 843 -9.60 -5.07 13.79
CA ALA A 843 -10.29 -6.36 13.77
C ALA A 843 -11.75 -6.23 14.24
N THR A 844 -11.99 -5.47 15.31
CA THR A 844 -13.34 -5.20 15.82
C THR A 844 -14.20 -4.46 14.80
N ARG A 845 -13.64 -3.46 14.10
CA ARG A 845 -14.36 -2.75 13.01
C ARG A 845 -14.66 -3.65 11.82
N GLY A 846 -13.71 -4.52 11.46
CA GLY A 846 -13.85 -5.46 10.34
C GLY A 846 -14.66 -6.72 10.64
N GLY A 847 -15.12 -6.91 11.88
CA GLY A 847 -15.78 -8.16 12.31
C GLY A 847 -14.87 -9.39 12.29
N GLY A 848 -13.55 -9.18 12.28
CA GLY A 848 -12.53 -10.23 12.21
C GLY A 848 -12.13 -10.77 13.58
N LYS A 849 -11.34 -11.85 13.58
CA LYS A 849 -10.71 -12.37 14.80
C LYS A 849 -9.69 -11.36 15.33
N LEU A 850 -9.66 -11.15 16.65
CA LEU A 850 -8.66 -10.29 17.28
C LEU A 850 -7.24 -10.86 17.08
N PRO A 851 -6.24 -10.01 16.77
CA PRO A 851 -4.89 -10.43 16.35
C PRO A 851 -3.95 -10.89 17.46
#